data_AF-A0A672GL57-F1
#
_entry.id   AF-A0A672GL57-F1
#
_cell.length_a   1.000
_cell.length_b   1.000
_cell.length_c   1.000
_cell.angle_alpha   90.00
_cell.angle_beta   90.00
_cell.angle_gamma   90.00
#
_symmetry.space_group_name_H-M   'P 1'
#
loop_
_entity.id
_entity.type
_entity.pdbx_description
1 polymer ?
#
loop_
_entity_poly.entity_id
_entity_poly.type
_entity_poly.pdbx_seq_one_letter_code
_entity_poly.pdbx_strand_id
1 'polypeptide(L)'
;VKKVKASKAGHSIPVLYKFSYTTEVLLDKPSGSKEGSAGYRISSDVHANLVWRDPSNKDDQLIQLAVSNVRIEPVSDRPEKKNVLHGATTESILGKNNLDALTKPFFLHLKSGKTKAIYSYWAEPATIKNLKRGLASLLQLQLNTGKVIENDVSGRCTVEYKAVKGQVTRTKILETCQTAEPGFTTHSKVLGVSRESSSVTVFTLDDGFIRSAVAEESHSVAVNTRSSTAAKVVSRQTLTLLGKESGPAEAAGKDVSAVVKSIDAKLAAVGIAAEKVKSECKGCPSLFEHWQAEQKQLEPTSLSKATAPRSFLALIQSIRKASKDEILKVLKSASKTSLPQVVDAVTSSQTPASLDAMLQFLNFTDAKGLVLQERFLYACGFASHPSERVLQALLDIYKGKIGSTDIKESVVIIMGALVHKLCLKGECDLPTVVQVKKMILEGPDSTKVESEVQMYLLALKNSLLPEAIPIFTKYAESEVGAYSTIALTALQRYDVGLMTSEVKRTVNRVYHQNLRIYEKNVRAAAADVILSSNPSYMEVKNLLLSIGHLPHEMNKYMLSKIQDIIRFNTPASKVMQQAMKDMISHNYDRFAKVGSSSAFSGFMAQSADMTSTYSLDILYSGSGILRRSNMNIYGASKGSVAIEAQGLESLIAATPDEGEEDLESFAGMSALLFDVQLRPVTFFKGYSDLMSKMFSMTGEPMNVVKGLILLSDHSEVIQLQSGLRASVEFQGGLAIDISGGMEISLWYRESKTSVNNRGALVVSGNVTVDMDFLKAGLEVSFETESSLDFITTVQFSEYPFLVCMQMDKTTFPVSERLTKYESLSSGKSVVSRKGRKFLIPGSEFPLHQENSNMCKRVFDSSW
;
A
#
# COMPACT_ATOMS: atom_id res chain seq x y z
N VAL A 1 -39.38 8.39 21.57
CA VAL A 1 -40.44 7.32 21.59
C VAL A 1 -40.80 6.85 23.01
N LYS A 2 -40.02 7.16 24.07
CA LYS A 2 -40.26 6.66 25.45
C LYS A 2 -41.45 7.27 26.23
N LYS A 3 -42.29 8.12 25.64
CA LYS A 3 -43.52 8.62 26.27
C LYS A 3 -44.65 8.80 25.26
N VAL A 4 -45.36 7.71 24.97
CA VAL A 4 -46.81 7.81 24.74
C VAL A 4 -47.42 7.73 26.14
N LYS A 5 -47.57 8.88 26.80
CA LYS A 5 -48.28 8.98 28.09
C LYS A 5 -49.74 8.58 27.84
N ALA A 6 -50.17 7.44 28.38
CA ALA A 6 -51.58 7.23 28.68
C ALA A 6 -51.88 7.96 29.99
N SER A 7 -52.86 8.87 29.95
CA SER A 7 -53.51 9.41 31.14
C SER A 7 -54.09 8.27 31.97
N LYS A 8 -54.08 8.44 33.30
CA LYS A 8 -55.01 7.69 34.16
C LYS A 8 -56.42 8.01 33.65
N ALA A 9 -57.14 6.95 33.27
CA ALA A 9 -58.51 6.96 32.73
C ALA A 9 -58.69 7.71 31.39
N GLY A 10 -59.19 7.01 30.37
CA GLY A 10 -59.52 7.56 29.06
C GLY A 10 -58.61 7.05 27.94
N HIS A 11 -59.22 6.48 26.90
CA HIS A 11 -58.55 5.95 25.71
C HIS A 11 -57.56 6.97 25.12
N SER A 12 -56.27 6.63 25.04
CA SER A 12 -55.34 7.40 24.23
C SER A 12 -55.74 7.20 22.76
N ILE A 13 -56.19 8.27 22.11
CA ILE A 13 -56.53 8.26 20.68
C ILE A 13 -55.30 7.74 19.91
N PRO A 14 -55.43 6.72 19.05
CA PRO A 14 -54.33 6.26 18.22
C PRO A 14 -53.81 7.42 17.36
N VAL A 15 -52.48 7.59 17.30
CA VAL A 15 -51.84 8.72 16.61
C VAL A 15 -51.00 8.22 15.44
N LEU A 16 -51.22 8.81 14.28
CA LEU A 16 -50.37 8.71 13.09
C LEU A 16 -49.42 9.92 13.05
N TYR A 17 -48.12 9.65 13.00
CA TYR A 17 -47.09 10.68 12.89
C TYR A 17 -46.67 10.85 11.44
N LYS A 18 -46.70 12.08 10.94
CA LYS A 18 -46.20 12.43 9.61
C LYS A 18 -44.81 13.05 9.72
N PHE A 19 -43.83 12.42 9.09
CA PHE A 19 -42.47 12.93 9.01
C PHE A 19 -42.10 13.25 7.56
N SER A 20 -41.28 14.27 7.36
CA SER A 20 -40.49 14.42 6.16
C SER A 20 -39.13 13.75 6.38
N TYR A 21 -38.70 12.93 5.43
CA TYR A 21 -37.41 12.26 5.46
C TYR A 21 -36.60 12.63 4.22
N THR A 22 -35.35 13.04 4.44
CA THR A 22 -34.39 13.26 3.36
C THR A 22 -33.10 12.52 3.66
N THR A 23 -32.50 11.94 2.63
CA THR A 23 -31.15 11.39 2.67
C THR A 23 -30.39 11.89 1.45
N GLU A 24 -29.24 12.51 1.67
CA GLU A 24 -28.36 12.98 0.61
C GLU A 24 -26.97 12.37 0.77
N VAL A 25 -26.32 12.13 -0.36
CA VAL A 25 -24.92 11.71 -0.40
C VAL A 25 -24.14 12.63 -1.31
N LEU A 26 -22.95 13.02 -0.86
CA LEU A 26 -22.06 13.96 -1.51
C LEU A 26 -20.68 13.36 -1.61
N LEU A 27 -20.09 13.45 -2.81
CA LEU A 27 -18.75 12.99 -3.14
C LEU A 27 -17.92 14.16 -3.66
N ASP A 28 -16.85 14.49 -2.95
CA ASP A 28 -15.89 15.52 -3.37
C ASP A 28 -14.49 15.29 -2.80
N LYS A 29 -13.54 16.18 -3.12
CA LYS A 29 -12.29 16.31 -2.37
C LYS A 29 -12.56 16.85 -0.96
N PRO A 30 -11.70 16.57 0.04
CA PRO A 30 -11.88 17.08 1.41
C PRO A 30 -12.00 18.61 1.51
N SER A 31 -11.30 19.36 0.65
CA SER A 31 -11.36 20.83 0.57
C SER A 31 -12.41 21.36 -0.41
N GLY A 32 -13.29 20.50 -0.94
CA GLY A 32 -14.33 20.87 -1.90
C GLY A 32 -15.54 21.52 -1.23
N SER A 33 -16.21 22.41 -1.97
CA SER A 33 -17.52 22.95 -1.58
C SER A 33 -18.65 22.02 -2.05
N LYS A 34 -19.85 22.16 -1.47
CA LYS A 34 -21.05 21.44 -1.95
C LYS A 34 -21.39 21.75 -3.41
N GLU A 35 -21.01 22.93 -3.89
CA GLU A 35 -21.20 23.36 -5.26
C GLU A 35 -20.25 22.62 -6.20
N GLY A 36 -20.79 21.67 -6.97
CA GLY A 36 -20.03 20.87 -7.93
C GLY A 36 -19.52 19.53 -7.40
N SER A 37 -19.95 19.09 -6.21
CA SER A 37 -19.82 17.70 -5.74
C SER A 37 -20.74 16.77 -6.53
N ALA A 38 -20.37 15.50 -6.69
CA ALA A 38 -21.25 14.47 -7.27
C ALA A 38 -22.13 13.85 -6.20
N GLY A 39 -23.37 13.47 -6.54
CA GLY A 39 -24.28 12.86 -5.58
C GLY A 39 -25.75 13.10 -5.90
N TYR A 40 -26.61 12.55 -5.05
CA TYR A 40 -28.07 12.68 -5.17
C TYR A 40 -28.73 12.78 -3.80
N ARG A 41 -29.94 13.32 -3.80
CA ARG A 41 -30.84 13.44 -2.65
C ARG A 41 -32.10 12.62 -2.91
N ILE A 42 -32.51 11.86 -1.91
CA ILE A 42 -33.79 11.15 -1.89
C ILE A 42 -34.64 11.82 -0.81
N SER A 43 -35.82 12.27 -1.18
CA SER A 43 -36.80 12.85 -0.25
C SER A 43 -38.08 12.03 -0.27
N SER A 44 -38.72 11.85 0.87
CA SER A 44 -39.99 11.14 0.98
C SER A 44 -40.77 11.61 2.21
N ASP A 45 -42.06 11.32 2.21
CA ASP A 45 -42.90 11.39 3.40
C ASP A 45 -42.90 10.03 4.10
N VAL A 46 -42.85 10.04 5.43
CA VAL A 46 -42.84 8.83 6.25
C VAL A 46 -43.99 8.91 7.24
N HIS A 47 -44.88 7.93 7.15
CA HIS A 47 -45.95 7.74 8.11
C HIS A 47 -45.54 6.69 9.13
N ALA A 48 -45.64 7.04 10.40
CA ALA A 48 -45.33 6.14 11.51
C ALA A 48 -46.53 6.03 12.46
N ASN A 49 -46.94 4.80 12.78
CA ASN A 49 -48.00 4.53 13.75
C ASN A 49 -47.62 3.34 14.63
N LEU A 50 -48.10 3.37 15.87
CA LEU A 50 -47.99 2.25 16.79
C LEU A 50 -49.02 1.19 16.40
N VAL A 51 -48.56 -0.05 16.18
CA VAL A 51 -49.41 -1.17 15.78
C VAL A 51 -49.72 -2.07 16.96
N TRP A 52 -48.75 -2.27 17.84
CA TRP A 52 -48.90 -3.16 18.98
C TRP A 52 -47.97 -2.74 20.11
N ARG A 53 -48.40 -3.05 21.34
CA ARG A 53 -47.61 -2.91 22.56
C ARG A 53 -47.80 -4.15 23.42
N ASP A 54 -46.73 -4.64 24.03
CA ASP A 54 -46.83 -5.79 24.92
C ASP A 54 -47.72 -5.44 26.13
N PRO A 55 -48.79 -6.22 26.39
CA PRO A 55 -49.64 -6.02 27.56
C PRO A 55 -48.88 -6.06 28.90
N SER A 56 -47.78 -6.83 28.95
CA SER A 56 -46.94 -7.06 30.12
C SER A 56 -45.79 -6.06 30.24
N ASN A 57 -45.32 -5.51 29.11
CA ASN A 57 -44.20 -4.58 29.07
C ASN A 57 -44.42 -3.43 28.09
N LYS A 58 -44.81 -2.26 28.60
CA LYS A 58 -45.12 -1.09 27.77
C LYS A 58 -43.93 -0.53 26.97
N ASP A 59 -42.70 -0.91 27.31
CA ASP A 59 -41.48 -0.54 26.59
C ASP A 59 -41.18 -1.46 25.39
N ASP A 60 -41.98 -2.51 25.18
CA ASP A 60 -41.92 -3.44 24.06
C ASP A 60 -43.04 -3.11 23.05
N GLN A 61 -42.66 -2.63 21.87
CA GLN A 61 -43.55 -1.94 20.93
C GLN A 61 -43.26 -2.32 19.47
N LEU A 62 -44.30 -2.43 18.66
CA LEU A 62 -44.22 -2.62 17.22
C LEU A 62 -44.75 -1.37 16.50
N ILE A 63 -43.90 -0.76 15.68
CA ILE A 63 -44.20 0.44 14.91
C ILE A 63 -44.28 0.08 13.44
N GLN A 64 -45.31 0.54 12.74
CA GLN A 64 -45.39 0.48 11.29
C GLN A 64 -44.80 1.75 10.69
N LEU A 65 -44.03 1.59 9.63
CA LEU A 65 -43.44 2.66 8.84
C LEU A 65 -43.87 2.48 7.39
N ALA A 66 -44.46 3.53 6.81
CA ALA A 66 -44.83 3.56 5.41
C ALA A 66 -44.20 4.79 4.73
N VAL A 67 -43.52 4.55 3.62
CA VAL A 67 -42.86 5.60 2.83
C VAL A 67 -43.74 5.97 1.65
N SER A 68 -43.94 7.26 1.41
CA SER A 68 -44.72 7.78 0.29
C SER A 68 -44.05 9.01 -0.34
N ASN A 69 -44.53 9.44 -1.50
CA ASN A 69 -44.05 10.65 -2.20
C ASN A 69 -42.52 10.70 -2.38
N VAL A 70 -41.92 9.55 -2.74
CA VAL A 70 -40.48 9.46 -2.99
C VAL A 70 -40.12 10.32 -4.19
N ARG A 71 -39.07 11.15 -4.04
CA ARG A 71 -38.46 11.94 -5.11
C ARG A 71 -36.95 11.77 -5.06
N ILE A 72 -36.33 11.75 -6.23
CA ILE A 72 -34.87 11.70 -6.39
C ILE A 72 -34.43 12.97 -7.12
N GLU A 73 -33.57 13.74 -6.48
CA GLU A 73 -33.15 15.06 -6.91
C GLU A 73 -31.62 15.16 -6.91
N PRO A 74 -31.02 16.03 -7.73
CA PRO A 74 -29.60 16.35 -7.59
C PRO A 74 -29.36 17.09 -6.27
N VAL A 75 -28.20 16.89 -5.64
CA VAL A 75 -27.91 17.54 -4.34
C VAL A 75 -27.69 19.05 -4.46
N SER A 76 -27.21 19.47 -5.62
CA SER A 76 -26.93 20.86 -5.98
C SER A 76 -27.68 21.25 -7.24
N ASP A 77 -28.14 22.49 -7.33
CA ASP A 77 -28.72 23.03 -8.56
C ASP A 77 -27.69 23.00 -9.69
N ARG A 78 -28.10 22.45 -10.84
CA ARG A 78 -27.22 22.28 -12.00
C ARG A 78 -27.95 22.65 -13.29
N PRO A 79 -27.22 23.15 -14.30
CA PRO A 79 -27.77 23.34 -15.64
C PRO A 79 -28.33 22.01 -16.18
N GLU A 80 -29.40 22.08 -16.96
CA GLU A 80 -30.11 20.89 -17.47
C GLU A 80 -29.19 19.89 -18.17
N LYS A 81 -28.25 20.38 -19.00
CA LYS A 81 -27.25 19.55 -19.71
C LYS A 81 -26.30 18.76 -18.80
N LYS A 82 -26.17 19.14 -17.52
CA LYS A 82 -25.30 18.50 -16.51
C LYS A 82 -26.10 17.82 -15.40
N ASN A 83 -27.41 17.66 -15.57
CA ASN A 83 -28.28 16.99 -14.62
C ASN A 83 -28.75 15.65 -15.22
N VAL A 84 -28.20 14.55 -14.71
CA VAL A 84 -28.57 13.19 -15.18
C VAL A 84 -30.06 12.91 -14.93
N LEU A 85 -30.64 13.53 -13.89
CA LEU A 85 -32.03 13.37 -13.45
C LEU A 85 -33.01 14.32 -14.15
N HIS A 86 -32.53 15.24 -15.00
CA HIS A 86 -33.41 16.14 -15.74
C HIS A 86 -34.34 15.34 -16.67
N GLY A 87 -35.64 15.62 -16.58
CA GLY A 87 -36.70 14.95 -17.34
C GLY A 87 -37.01 13.51 -16.88
N ALA A 88 -36.32 12.99 -15.87
CA ALA A 88 -36.56 11.64 -15.36
C ALA A 88 -37.59 11.66 -14.21
N THR A 89 -38.57 10.75 -14.27
CA THR A 89 -39.51 10.55 -13.16
C THR A 89 -38.91 9.58 -12.15
N THR A 90 -39.40 9.60 -10.91
CA THR A 90 -38.91 8.67 -9.88
C THR A 90 -39.16 7.20 -10.25
N GLU A 91 -40.29 6.92 -10.92
CA GLU A 91 -40.59 5.59 -11.45
C GLU A 91 -39.65 5.18 -12.59
N SER A 92 -39.21 6.11 -13.46
CA SER A 92 -38.27 5.77 -14.53
C SER A 92 -36.84 5.52 -14.02
N ILE A 93 -36.48 6.11 -12.88
CA ILE A 93 -35.17 5.89 -12.23
C ILE A 93 -35.19 4.57 -11.46
N LEU A 94 -36.11 4.42 -10.51
CA LEU A 94 -36.17 3.25 -9.63
C LEU A 94 -36.64 2.00 -10.38
N GLY A 95 -37.51 2.17 -11.37
CA GLY A 95 -38.33 1.10 -11.91
C GLY A 95 -39.51 0.77 -11.00
N LYS A 96 -40.61 0.32 -11.61
CA LYS A 96 -41.89 0.03 -10.93
C LYS A 96 -41.73 -0.90 -9.72
N ASN A 97 -41.01 -2.02 -9.91
CA ASN A 97 -40.82 -3.01 -8.84
C ASN A 97 -40.10 -2.46 -7.60
N ASN A 98 -39.08 -1.60 -7.79
CA ASN A 98 -38.32 -1.04 -6.68
C ASN A 98 -39.09 0.08 -5.97
N LEU A 99 -39.86 0.87 -6.70
CA LEU A 99 -40.73 1.90 -6.12
C LEU A 99 -41.86 1.26 -5.29
N ASP A 100 -42.49 0.21 -5.83
CA ASP A 100 -43.51 -0.57 -5.12
C ASP A 100 -42.91 -1.24 -3.87
N ALA A 101 -41.68 -1.77 -3.96
CA ALA A 101 -40.98 -2.32 -2.80
C ALA A 101 -40.65 -1.25 -1.76
N LEU A 102 -40.21 -0.05 -2.15
CA LEU A 102 -39.84 1.01 -1.21
C LEU A 102 -41.05 1.59 -0.47
N THR A 103 -42.19 1.70 -1.16
CA THR A 103 -43.44 2.25 -0.62
C THR A 103 -44.24 1.25 0.22
N LYS A 104 -43.97 -0.06 0.08
CA LYS A 104 -44.58 -1.08 0.93
C LYS A 104 -44.24 -0.85 2.42
N PRO A 105 -45.25 -0.90 3.30
CA PRO A 105 -45.05 -0.71 4.73
C PRO A 105 -44.18 -1.82 5.30
N PHE A 106 -43.39 -1.46 6.32
CA PHE A 106 -42.55 -2.38 7.06
C PHE A 106 -42.66 -2.08 8.56
N PHE A 107 -42.23 -3.01 9.40
CA PHE A 107 -42.43 -2.91 10.84
C PHE A 107 -41.12 -2.94 11.60
N LEU A 108 -41.05 -2.13 12.64
CA LEU A 108 -39.90 -2.00 13.53
C LEU A 108 -40.31 -2.43 14.93
N HIS A 109 -39.64 -3.45 15.44
CA HIS A 109 -39.81 -3.93 16.80
C HIS A 109 -38.78 -3.26 17.72
N LEU A 110 -39.27 -2.40 18.60
CA LEU A 110 -38.46 -1.69 19.59
C LEU A 110 -38.70 -2.25 20.98
N LYS A 111 -37.62 -2.55 21.70
CA LYS A 111 -37.64 -2.90 23.11
C LYS A 111 -36.76 -1.94 23.90
N SER A 112 -37.35 -1.19 24.83
CA SER A 112 -36.67 -0.16 25.61
C SER A 112 -35.93 0.90 24.78
N GLY A 113 -36.42 1.16 23.56
CA GLY A 113 -35.83 2.11 22.61
C GLY A 113 -34.74 1.55 21.71
N LYS A 114 -34.43 0.25 21.80
CA LYS A 114 -33.47 -0.46 20.93
C LYS A 114 -34.19 -1.37 19.95
N THR A 115 -33.62 -1.53 18.76
CA THR A 115 -34.16 -2.39 17.72
C THR A 115 -33.93 -3.86 18.05
N LYS A 116 -35.00 -4.65 18.12
CA LYS A 116 -34.94 -6.10 18.29
C LYS A 116 -35.07 -6.83 16.95
N ALA A 117 -35.96 -6.37 16.07
CA ALA A 117 -36.15 -6.93 14.73
C ALA A 117 -36.76 -5.90 13.78
N ILE A 118 -36.53 -6.08 12.48
CA ILE A 118 -37.32 -5.45 11.41
C ILE A 118 -38.15 -6.54 10.75
N TYR A 119 -39.39 -6.23 10.37
CA TYR A 119 -40.21 -7.11 9.55
C TYR A 119 -40.46 -6.47 8.19
N SER A 120 -40.05 -7.17 7.13
CA SER A 120 -40.19 -6.76 5.73
C SER A 120 -40.46 -8.00 4.86
N TYR A 121 -40.81 -7.78 3.61
CA TYR A 121 -41.11 -8.83 2.65
C TYR A 121 -39.83 -9.45 2.07
N TRP A 122 -39.71 -10.78 2.11
CA TRP A 122 -38.53 -11.50 1.61
C TRP A 122 -38.17 -11.20 0.15
N ALA A 123 -39.18 -11.01 -0.70
CA ALA A 123 -39.01 -10.75 -2.13
C ALA A 123 -38.50 -9.33 -2.44
N GLU A 124 -38.34 -8.45 -1.45
CA GLU A 124 -37.79 -7.10 -1.67
C GLU A 124 -36.28 -7.16 -1.99
N PRO A 125 -35.81 -6.31 -2.93
CA PRO A 125 -34.37 -6.19 -3.22
C PRO A 125 -33.57 -5.76 -1.98
N ALA A 126 -32.34 -6.27 -1.85
CA ALA A 126 -31.46 -5.98 -0.72
C ALA A 126 -31.20 -4.47 -0.56
N THR A 127 -30.99 -3.74 -1.66
CA THR A 127 -30.77 -2.29 -1.68
C THR A 127 -31.95 -1.51 -1.09
N ILE A 128 -33.18 -1.91 -1.41
CA ILE A 128 -34.40 -1.29 -0.87
C ILE A 128 -34.57 -1.61 0.62
N LYS A 129 -34.32 -2.85 1.03
CA LYS A 129 -34.32 -3.23 2.45
C LYS A 129 -33.27 -2.44 3.24
N ASN A 130 -32.10 -2.20 2.67
CA ASN A 130 -31.05 -1.40 3.32
C ASN A 130 -31.45 0.07 3.51
N LEU A 131 -32.13 0.68 2.54
CA LEU A 131 -32.70 2.03 2.72
C LEU A 131 -33.74 2.08 3.86
N LYS A 132 -34.64 1.09 3.92
CA LYS A 132 -35.61 0.95 5.02
C LYS A 132 -34.92 0.77 6.37
N ARG A 133 -33.83 -0.02 6.43
CA ARG A 133 -32.98 -0.18 7.63
C ARG A 133 -32.32 1.14 8.05
N GLY A 134 -31.84 1.93 7.09
CA GLY A 134 -31.26 3.25 7.37
C GLY A 134 -32.26 4.21 8.03
N LEU A 135 -33.49 4.27 7.52
CA LEU A 135 -34.59 5.02 8.13
C LEU A 135 -34.94 4.49 9.53
N ALA A 136 -35.09 3.17 9.67
CA ALA A 136 -35.40 2.53 10.95
C ALA A 136 -34.33 2.79 12.02
N SER A 137 -33.05 2.84 11.62
CA SER A 137 -31.91 3.07 12.51
C SER A 137 -31.91 4.47 13.15
N LEU A 138 -32.62 5.44 12.56
CA LEU A 138 -32.81 6.77 13.16
C LEU A 138 -33.83 6.77 14.30
N LEU A 139 -34.70 5.76 14.39
CA LEU A 139 -35.70 5.68 15.47
C LEU A 139 -35.15 5.06 16.75
N GLN A 140 -33.94 4.50 16.70
CA GLN A 140 -33.22 4.01 17.86
C GLN A 140 -32.57 5.18 18.63
N LEU A 141 -32.98 5.35 19.89
CA LEU A 141 -32.57 6.48 20.72
C LEU A 141 -32.51 6.08 22.19
N GLN A 142 -31.47 6.53 22.88
CA GLN A 142 -31.34 6.49 24.33
C GLN A 142 -31.35 7.91 24.91
N LEU A 143 -32.12 8.14 25.98
CA LEU A 143 -32.21 9.44 26.65
C LEU A 143 -31.13 9.64 27.74
N ASN A 144 -30.47 8.57 28.15
CA ASN A 144 -29.45 8.59 29.19
C ASN A 144 -28.07 8.70 28.54
N THR A 145 -27.24 9.60 29.09
CA THR A 145 -25.83 9.72 28.73
C THR A 145 -25.06 8.44 29.08
N GLY A 146 -24.22 7.97 28.17
CA GLY A 146 -23.38 6.79 28.38
C GLY A 146 -22.95 6.12 27.08
N LYS A 147 -21.99 5.20 27.19
CA LYS A 147 -21.53 4.34 26.09
C LYS A 147 -22.30 3.02 26.10
N VAL A 148 -22.82 2.62 24.95
CA VAL A 148 -23.56 1.37 24.77
C VAL A 148 -23.20 0.71 23.45
N ILE A 149 -23.34 -0.61 23.40
CA ILE A 149 -23.25 -1.35 22.14
C ILE A 149 -24.64 -1.37 21.51
N GLU A 150 -24.69 -1.04 20.22
CA GLU A 150 -25.91 -0.98 19.42
C GLU A 150 -25.73 -1.74 18.10
N ASN A 151 -26.81 -2.38 17.67
CA ASN A 151 -26.90 -2.98 16.35
C ASN A 151 -27.78 -2.08 15.50
N ASP A 152 -27.25 -1.59 14.38
CA ASP A 152 -28.00 -0.84 13.40
C ASP A 152 -27.59 -1.23 11.97
N VAL A 153 -27.97 -0.44 10.97
CA VAL A 153 -27.62 -0.72 9.56
C VAL A 153 -26.11 -0.83 9.33
N SER A 154 -25.28 -0.14 10.12
CA SER A 154 -23.82 -0.19 10.07
C SER A 154 -23.22 -1.41 10.79
N GLY A 155 -24.05 -2.29 11.36
CA GLY A 155 -23.62 -3.47 12.10
C GLY A 155 -23.59 -3.24 13.61
N ARG A 156 -22.72 -3.97 14.31
CA ARG A 156 -22.58 -3.90 15.77
C ARG A 156 -21.49 -2.91 16.14
N CYS A 157 -21.86 -1.76 16.70
CA CYS A 157 -20.96 -0.63 16.96
C CYS A 157 -21.05 -0.13 18.41
N THR A 158 -19.97 0.47 18.90
CA THR A 158 -19.99 1.25 20.15
C THR A 158 -20.50 2.66 19.86
N VAL A 159 -21.50 3.08 20.65
CA VAL A 159 -22.18 4.37 20.49
C VAL A 159 -22.13 5.13 21.80
N GLU A 160 -21.80 6.41 21.74
CA GLU A 160 -21.81 7.33 22.87
C GLU A 160 -23.00 8.28 22.76
N TYR A 161 -23.83 8.30 23.80
CA TYR A 161 -24.93 9.25 23.93
C TYR A 161 -24.55 10.37 24.90
N LYS A 162 -24.84 11.61 24.49
CA LYS A 162 -24.78 12.80 25.34
C LYS A 162 -26.13 13.48 25.32
N ALA A 163 -26.85 13.39 26.43
CA ALA A 163 -28.15 14.03 26.59
C ALA A 163 -27.98 15.39 27.27
N VAL A 164 -28.42 16.44 26.57
CA VAL A 164 -28.53 17.82 27.06
C VAL A 164 -30.03 18.18 27.05
N LYS A 165 -30.47 19.17 27.82
CA LYS A 165 -31.90 19.51 27.94
C LYS A 165 -32.53 19.78 26.55
N GLY A 166 -33.43 18.89 26.11
CA GLY A 166 -34.12 18.98 24.82
C GLY A 166 -33.35 18.45 23.60
N GLN A 167 -32.10 17.99 23.77
CA GLN A 167 -31.26 17.52 22.66
C GLN A 167 -30.44 16.29 23.07
N VAL A 168 -30.38 15.29 22.21
CA VAL A 168 -29.51 14.12 22.41
C VAL A 168 -28.57 13.99 21.24
N THR A 169 -27.26 13.95 21.52
CA THR A 169 -26.25 13.68 20.52
C THR A 169 -25.80 12.24 20.64
N ARG A 170 -25.87 11.50 19.53
CA ARG A 170 -25.40 10.14 19.37
C ARG A 170 -24.16 10.15 18.49
N THR A 171 -23.01 9.77 19.04
CA THR A 171 -21.75 9.65 18.30
C THR A 171 -21.40 8.19 18.16
N LYS A 172 -21.24 7.71 16.94
CA LYS A 172 -20.86 6.32 16.65
C LYS A 172 -19.35 6.21 16.46
N ILE A 173 -18.71 5.29 17.18
CA ILE A 173 -17.29 5.01 17.04
C ILE A 173 -17.12 3.96 15.94
N LEU A 174 -16.95 4.42 14.70
CA LEU A 174 -16.97 3.59 13.49
C LEU A 174 -15.88 2.52 13.46
N GLU A 175 -14.73 2.76 14.10
CA GLU A 175 -13.64 1.78 14.20
C GLU A 175 -14.02 0.51 14.99
N THR A 176 -15.05 0.59 15.84
CA THR A 176 -15.53 -0.55 16.63
C THR A 176 -16.63 -1.35 15.92
N CYS A 177 -17.06 -0.91 14.75
CA CYS A 177 -18.15 -1.56 14.02
C CYS A 177 -17.70 -2.88 13.41
N GLN A 178 -18.37 -3.97 13.77
CA GLN A 178 -18.18 -5.27 13.13
C GLN A 178 -19.07 -5.36 11.89
N THR A 179 -18.48 -5.28 10.70
CA THR A 179 -19.17 -5.46 9.41
C THR A 179 -18.78 -6.79 8.77
N ALA A 180 -19.65 -7.30 7.88
CA ALA A 180 -19.47 -8.61 7.26
C ALA A 180 -18.67 -8.58 5.94
N GLU A 181 -18.25 -7.40 5.47
CA GLU A 181 -17.49 -7.25 4.22
C GLU A 181 -16.00 -7.04 4.49
N PRO A 182 -15.12 -7.92 3.97
CA PRO A 182 -13.69 -7.76 4.13
C PRO A 182 -13.20 -6.61 3.25
N GLY A 183 -12.45 -5.69 3.85
CA GLY A 183 -11.55 -4.79 3.14
C GLY A 183 -10.11 -5.26 3.29
N PHE A 184 -9.23 -4.72 2.47
CA PHE A 184 -7.79 -4.88 2.64
C PHE A 184 -7.09 -3.54 2.51
N THR A 185 -5.99 -3.39 3.22
CA THR A 185 -5.12 -2.22 3.16
C THR A 185 -3.68 -2.69 3.35
N THR A 186 -2.73 -1.98 2.74
CA THR A 186 -1.31 -2.25 2.97
C THR A 186 -0.89 -1.86 4.40
N HIS A 187 0.08 -2.59 4.96
CA HIS A 187 0.65 -2.33 6.29
C HIS A 187 1.65 -1.18 6.29
N SER A 188 2.22 -0.85 5.13
CA SER A 188 3.15 0.26 5.02
C SER A 188 2.39 1.55 5.27
N LYS A 189 2.74 2.28 6.35
CA LYS A 189 2.19 3.61 6.61
C LYS A 189 2.45 4.55 5.45
N VAL A 190 3.60 4.42 4.80
CA VAL A 190 4.01 5.35 3.75
C VAL A 190 3.25 5.07 2.46
N LEU A 191 3.16 3.80 2.03
CA LEU A 191 2.37 3.41 0.85
C LEU A 191 0.88 3.22 1.14
N GLY A 192 0.46 3.51 2.37
CA GLY A 192 -0.88 3.31 2.89
C GLY A 192 -1.84 4.46 2.58
N VAL A 193 -3.09 4.21 2.96
CA VAL A 193 -4.19 5.15 2.84
C VAL A 193 -4.67 5.46 4.25
N SER A 194 -4.70 6.74 4.61
CA SER A 194 -5.28 7.19 5.87
C SER A 194 -6.77 7.43 5.69
N ARG A 195 -7.51 7.13 6.76
CA ARG A 195 -8.96 7.31 6.81
C ARG A 195 -9.31 8.07 8.07
N GLU A 196 -10.14 9.08 7.89
CA GLU A 196 -10.82 9.78 8.98
C GLU A 196 -12.32 9.57 8.80
N SER A 197 -13.02 9.18 9.86
CA SER A 197 -14.44 8.89 9.79
C SER A 197 -15.18 9.41 11.00
N SER A 198 -16.35 10.01 10.76
CA SER A 198 -17.22 10.53 11.80
C SER A 198 -18.66 10.20 11.49
N SER A 199 -19.44 9.84 12.51
CA SER A 199 -20.88 9.64 12.40
C SER A 199 -21.55 10.22 13.65
N VAL A 200 -22.31 11.28 13.44
CA VAL A 200 -22.97 12.04 14.50
C VAL A 200 -24.43 12.20 14.16
N THR A 201 -25.31 11.74 15.05
CA THR A 201 -26.76 11.98 14.96
C THR A 201 -27.19 12.92 16.08
N VAL A 202 -27.83 14.02 15.71
CA VAL A 202 -28.39 15.01 16.63
C VAL A 202 -29.91 14.88 16.63
N PHE A 203 -30.46 14.55 17.78
CA PHE A 203 -31.90 14.44 18.00
C PHE A 203 -32.39 15.68 18.76
N THR A 204 -33.40 16.36 18.22
CA THR A 204 -34.15 17.39 18.95
C THR A 204 -35.45 16.78 19.48
N LEU A 205 -35.71 17.01 20.77
CA LEU A 205 -36.82 16.37 21.46
C LEU A 205 -37.81 17.42 21.98
N ASP A 206 -39.08 17.27 21.62
CA ASP A 206 -40.20 18.00 22.23
C ASP A 206 -40.96 17.03 23.14
N ASP A 207 -41.02 17.32 24.45
CA ASP A 207 -41.64 16.45 25.48
C ASP A 207 -41.17 14.98 25.48
N GLY A 208 -39.93 14.73 25.07
CA GLY A 208 -39.35 13.38 24.97
C GLY A 208 -39.73 12.60 23.70
N PHE A 209 -40.40 13.27 22.75
CA PHE A 209 -40.67 12.77 21.40
C PHE A 209 -39.68 13.37 20.39
N ILE A 210 -39.34 12.62 19.34
CA ILE A 210 -38.40 13.08 18.30
C ILE A 210 -39.11 14.12 17.43
N ARG A 211 -38.69 15.38 17.55
CA ARG A 211 -39.13 16.46 16.66
C ARG A 211 -38.30 16.46 15.38
N SER A 212 -36.98 16.33 15.52
CA SER A 212 -36.10 16.09 14.39
C SER A 212 -34.92 15.17 14.75
N ALA A 213 -34.42 14.45 13.75
CA ALA A 213 -33.17 13.72 13.80
C ALA A 213 -32.32 14.12 12.59
N VAL A 214 -31.12 14.64 12.83
CA VAL A 214 -30.16 15.00 11.77
C VAL A 214 -28.92 14.13 11.97
N ALA A 215 -28.70 13.18 11.07
CA ALA A 215 -27.49 12.38 11.03
C ALA A 215 -26.55 12.90 9.96
N GLU A 216 -25.28 13.08 10.31
CA GLU A 216 -24.21 13.37 9.37
C GLU A 216 -23.10 12.34 9.58
N GLU A 217 -22.75 11.67 8.50
CA GLU A 217 -21.66 10.70 8.42
C GLU A 217 -20.67 11.14 7.36
N SER A 218 -19.40 11.18 7.69
CA SER A 218 -18.33 11.60 6.81
C SER A 218 -17.20 10.59 6.79
N HIS A 219 -16.70 10.24 5.62
CA HIS A 219 -15.49 9.45 5.44
C HIS A 219 -14.53 10.21 4.53
N SER A 220 -13.39 10.61 5.07
CA SER A 220 -12.29 11.20 4.31
C SER A 220 -11.20 10.16 4.15
N VAL A 221 -10.72 9.98 2.93
CA VAL A 221 -9.72 8.97 2.58
C VAL A 221 -8.63 9.63 1.74
N ALA A 222 -7.37 9.49 2.14
CA ALA A 222 -6.24 10.15 1.50
C ALA A 222 -5.03 9.23 1.40
N VAL A 223 -4.28 9.35 0.30
CA VAL A 223 -3.01 8.63 0.13
C VAL A 223 -1.93 9.32 0.98
N ASN A 224 -1.23 8.56 1.82
CA ASN A 224 -0.29 9.14 2.79
C ASN A 224 0.91 9.83 2.13
N THR A 225 1.38 9.32 0.98
CA THR A 225 2.47 9.96 0.21
C THR A 225 2.07 11.29 -0.44
N ARG A 226 0.77 11.56 -0.58
CA ARG A 226 0.26 12.74 -1.27
C ARG A 226 -1.17 13.07 -0.83
N SER A 227 -1.31 13.95 0.15
CA SER A 227 -2.59 14.31 0.75
C SER A 227 -3.55 15.00 -0.25
N SER A 228 -3.04 15.56 -1.35
CA SER A 228 -3.86 16.15 -2.43
C SER A 228 -4.69 15.12 -3.22
N THR A 229 -4.30 13.84 -3.17
CA THR A 229 -5.04 12.70 -3.72
C THR A 229 -5.95 12.13 -2.62
N ALA A 230 -7.04 12.85 -2.39
CA ALA A 230 -8.00 12.51 -1.36
C ALA A 230 -9.44 12.60 -1.86
N ALA A 231 -10.30 11.81 -1.25
CA ALA A 231 -11.74 11.74 -1.50
C ALA A 231 -12.50 11.83 -0.18
N LYS A 232 -13.68 12.44 -0.22
CA LYS A 232 -14.58 12.58 0.91
C LYS A 232 -15.99 12.17 0.50
N VAL A 233 -16.57 11.28 1.28
CA VAL A 233 -17.99 10.92 1.24
C VAL A 233 -18.68 11.59 2.40
N VAL A 234 -19.78 12.28 2.15
CA VAL A 234 -20.66 12.81 3.21
C VAL A 234 -22.06 12.27 2.94
N SER A 235 -22.61 11.52 3.89
CA SER A 235 -24.00 11.11 3.91
C SER A 235 -24.73 11.89 4.99
N ARG A 236 -25.86 12.49 4.65
CA ARG A 236 -26.68 13.24 5.59
C ARG A 236 -28.12 12.77 5.53
N GLN A 237 -28.69 12.44 6.68
CA GLN A 237 -30.10 12.11 6.83
C GLN A 237 -30.79 13.16 7.68
N THR A 238 -31.99 13.57 7.30
CA THR A 238 -32.83 14.47 8.09
C THR A 238 -34.23 13.87 8.19
N LEU A 239 -34.73 13.72 9.40
CA LEU A 239 -36.10 13.32 9.70
C LEU A 239 -36.75 14.44 10.52
N THR A 240 -37.86 15.00 10.06
CA THR A 240 -38.57 16.11 10.74
C THR A 240 -40.05 15.81 10.87
N LEU A 241 -40.61 16.04 12.06
CA LEU A 241 -42.03 15.87 12.32
C LEU A 241 -42.82 17.03 11.68
N LEU A 242 -43.76 16.70 10.81
CA LEU A 242 -44.66 17.66 10.15
C LEU A 242 -45.97 17.85 10.93
N GLY A 243 -46.53 16.76 11.47
CA GLY A 243 -47.83 16.79 12.13
C GLY A 243 -48.26 15.47 12.74
N LYS A 244 -49.42 15.48 13.41
CA LYS A 244 -50.05 14.32 14.06
C LYS A 244 -51.51 14.23 13.60
N GLU A 245 -51.95 13.03 13.25
CA GLU A 245 -53.32 12.72 12.83
C GLU A 245 -53.88 11.54 13.63
N SER A 246 -55.18 11.28 13.54
CA SER A 246 -55.78 10.07 14.12
C SER A 246 -55.34 8.84 13.33
N GLY A 247 -54.70 7.89 14.01
CA GLY A 247 -54.17 6.66 13.44
C GLY A 247 -55.08 5.45 13.61
N PRO A 248 -54.70 4.28 13.05
CA PRO A 248 -55.41 3.03 13.23
C PRO A 248 -55.29 2.50 14.67
N ALA A 249 -56.29 1.72 15.12
CA ALA A 249 -56.29 1.11 16.44
C ALA A 249 -55.18 0.05 16.60
N GLU A 250 -54.69 -0.12 17.82
CA GLU A 250 -53.68 -1.14 18.15
C GLU A 250 -54.26 -2.56 17.94
N ALA A 251 -53.47 -3.45 17.35
CA ALA A 251 -53.81 -4.84 17.16
C ALA A 251 -53.73 -5.62 18.49
N ALA A 252 -54.71 -6.50 18.74
CA ALA A 252 -54.70 -7.36 19.91
C ALA A 252 -53.83 -8.61 19.68
N GLY A 253 -52.88 -8.89 20.59
CA GLY A 253 -52.06 -10.10 20.53
C GLY A 253 -51.11 -10.24 21.71
N LYS A 254 -50.75 -11.49 22.07
CA LYS A 254 -49.81 -11.78 23.16
C LYS A 254 -48.34 -11.70 22.75
N ASP A 255 -48.03 -11.96 21.48
CA ASP A 255 -46.66 -11.96 20.94
C ASP A 255 -46.62 -11.21 19.60
N VAL A 256 -45.57 -10.41 19.40
CA VAL A 256 -45.25 -9.69 18.15
C VAL A 256 -45.27 -10.62 16.95
N SER A 257 -44.75 -11.85 17.09
CA SER A 257 -44.67 -12.81 15.99
C SER A 257 -46.06 -13.19 15.45
N ALA A 258 -47.05 -13.33 16.35
CA ALA A 258 -48.44 -13.62 16.00
C ALA A 258 -49.12 -12.40 15.40
N VAL A 259 -48.85 -11.19 15.93
CA VAL A 259 -49.40 -9.94 15.39
C VAL A 259 -48.91 -9.69 13.96
N VAL A 260 -47.60 -9.82 13.70
CA VAL A 260 -47.04 -9.63 12.35
C VAL A 260 -47.66 -10.63 11.36
N LYS A 261 -47.78 -11.91 11.74
CA LYS A 261 -48.42 -12.93 10.89
C LYS A 261 -49.90 -12.65 10.63
N SER A 262 -50.61 -12.06 11.59
CA SER A 262 -52.02 -11.70 11.44
C SER A 262 -52.25 -10.52 10.49
N ILE A 263 -51.25 -9.64 10.35
CA ILE A 263 -51.29 -8.51 9.43
C ILE A 263 -51.02 -8.99 8.00
N ASP A 264 -49.92 -9.74 7.80
CA ASP A 264 -49.59 -10.36 6.52
C ASP A 264 -48.62 -11.53 6.74
N ALA A 265 -49.03 -12.72 6.29
CA ALA A 265 -48.23 -13.94 6.42
C ALA A 265 -46.91 -13.91 5.62
N LYS A 266 -46.76 -12.99 4.66
CA LYS A 266 -45.54 -12.83 3.84
C LYS A 266 -44.46 -11.98 4.53
N LEU A 267 -44.78 -11.32 5.63
CA LEU A 267 -43.81 -10.55 6.42
C LEU A 267 -42.91 -11.50 7.20
N ALA A 268 -41.61 -11.21 7.19
CA ALA A 268 -40.64 -11.99 7.94
C ALA A 268 -39.64 -11.11 8.68
N ALA A 269 -39.13 -11.64 9.79
CA ALA A 269 -38.08 -11.00 10.55
C ALA A 269 -36.79 -10.97 9.73
N VAL A 270 -36.34 -9.78 9.37
CA VAL A 270 -35.05 -9.51 8.76
C VAL A 270 -34.15 -8.80 9.77
N GLY A 271 -32.85 -9.09 9.74
CA GLY A 271 -31.87 -8.43 10.61
C GLY A 271 -31.79 -6.92 10.32
N ILE A 272 -31.41 -6.14 11.35
CA ILE A 272 -31.21 -4.68 11.24
C ILE A 272 -29.94 -4.31 10.45
N ALA A 273 -28.92 -5.17 10.51
CA ALA A 273 -27.69 -5.00 9.75
C ALA A 273 -27.95 -5.11 8.24
N ALA A 274 -27.20 -4.35 7.46
CA ALA A 274 -27.34 -4.34 6.01
C ALA A 274 -27.05 -5.72 5.39
N GLU A 275 -27.79 -6.03 4.33
CA GLU A 275 -27.52 -7.19 3.48
C GLU A 275 -26.47 -6.85 2.42
N LYS A 276 -25.67 -7.84 2.05
CA LYS A 276 -24.68 -7.71 0.97
C LYS A 276 -25.40 -7.53 -0.36
N VAL A 277 -25.07 -6.45 -1.07
CA VAL A 277 -25.56 -6.17 -2.41
C VAL A 277 -24.45 -6.52 -3.40
N LYS A 278 -24.74 -7.33 -4.42
CA LYS A 278 -23.81 -7.52 -5.54
C LYS A 278 -24.18 -6.50 -6.62
N SER A 279 -23.22 -5.68 -7.03
CA SER A 279 -23.41 -4.79 -8.18
C SER A 279 -23.44 -5.65 -9.45
N GLU A 280 -24.61 -5.91 -10.01
CA GLU A 280 -24.74 -6.56 -11.31
C GLU A 280 -24.45 -5.54 -12.41
N CYS A 281 -23.28 -5.63 -13.04
CA CYS A 281 -22.99 -4.81 -14.21
C CYS A 281 -23.65 -5.41 -15.45
N LYS A 282 -24.74 -4.81 -15.92
CA LYS A 282 -25.37 -5.16 -17.20
C LYS A 282 -24.57 -4.55 -18.35
N GLY A 283 -23.96 -5.39 -19.19
CA GLY A 283 -23.20 -4.95 -20.38
C GLY A 283 -21.75 -4.55 -20.12
N CYS A 284 -21.16 -4.94 -18.99
CA CYS A 284 -19.71 -4.83 -18.81
C CYS A 284 -18.96 -5.74 -19.79
N PRO A 285 -17.82 -5.30 -20.35
CA PRO A 285 -17.00 -6.15 -21.19
C PRO A 285 -16.49 -7.36 -20.40
N SER A 286 -16.37 -8.49 -21.08
CA SER A 286 -15.70 -9.67 -20.52
C SER A 286 -14.23 -9.37 -20.23
N LEU A 287 -13.60 -10.17 -19.37
CA LEU A 287 -12.16 -10.01 -19.09
C LEU A 287 -11.32 -10.05 -20.39
N PHE A 288 -11.71 -10.90 -21.34
CA PHE A 288 -10.98 -11.06 -22.60
C PHE A 288 -11.12 -9.84 -23.51
N GLU A 289 -12.30 -9.23 -23.60
CA GLU A 289 -12.52 -7.99 -24.35
C GLU A 289 -11.73 -6.82 -23.75
N HIS A 290 -11.70 -6.73 -22.41
CA HIS A 290 -10.90 -5.72 -21.72
C HIS A 290 -9.39 -5.93 -21.96
N TRP A 291 -8.92 -7.19 -21.90
CA TRP A 291 -7.53 -7.52 -22.25
C TRP A 291 -7.16 -7.08 -23.67
N GLN A 292 -8.02 -7.35 -24.66
CA GLN A 292 -7.78 -6.95 -26.05
C GLN A 292 -7.66 -5.43 -26.22
N ALA A 293 -8.40 -4.64 -25.42
CA ALA A 293 -8.32 -3.18 -25.45
C ALA A 293 -7.00 -2.66 -24.85
N GLU A 294 -6.50 -3.29 -23.79
CA GLU A 294 -5.34 -2.82 -23.02
C GLU A 294 -4.00 -3.40 -23.49
N GLN A 295 -3.99 -4.49 -24.27
CA GLN A 295 -2.78 -5.21 -24.69
C GLN A 295 -1.69 -4.30 -25.27
N LYS A 296 -2.07 -3.35 -26.14
CA LYS A 296 -1.11 -2.42 -26.78
C LYS A 296 -0.37 -1.53 -25.77
N GLN A 297 -1.01 -1.18 -24.66
CA GLN A 297 -0.41 -0.32 -23.63
C GLN A 297 0.54 -1.10 -22.73
N LEU A 298 0.43 -2.43 -22.69
CA LEU A 298 1.24 -3.32 -21.86
C LEU A 298 2.46 -3.90 -22.61
N GLU A 299 2.69 -3.48 -23.85
CA GLU A 299 3.91 -3.83 -24.58
C GLU A 299 5.15 -3.16 -23.96
N PRO A 300 6.35 -3.78 -24.04
CA PRO A 300 7.57 -3.31 -23.38
C PRO A 300 7.95 -1.84 -23.68
N THR A 301 7.64 -1.35 -24.88
CA THR A 301 7.95 0.03 -25.31
C THR A 301 7.10 1.10 -24.63
N SER A 302 5.93 0.72 -24.09
CA SER A 302 4.99 1.62 -23.43
C SER A 302 5.14 1.63 -21.90
N LEU A 303 5.95 0.72 -21.32
CA LEU A 303 6.08 0.57 -19.87
C LEU A 303 6.57 1.84 -19.16
N SER A 304 7.43 2.63 -19.80
CA SER A 304 7.93 3.88 -19.23
C SER A 304 6.92 5.04 -19.28
N LYS A 305 5.72 4.83 -19.83
CA LYS A 305 4.65 5.83 -19.91
C LYS A 305 3.58 5.54 -18.88
N ALA A 306 2.89 6.57 -18.38
CA ALA A 306 1.81 6.46 -17.41
C ALA A 306 0.57 5.70 -17.93
N THR A 307 0.47 5.43 -19.24
CA THR A 307 -0.59 4.60 -19.80
C THR A 307 -0.47 3.13 -19.36
N ALA A 308 0.74 2.56 -19.36
CA ALA A 308 0.97 1.17 -18.97
C ALA A 308 0.52 0.84 -17.52
N PRO A 309 0.98 1.55 -16.47
CA PRO A 309 0.54 1.29 -15.10
C PRO A 309 -0.96 1.59 -14.92
N ARG A 310 -1.55 2.55 -15.66
CA ARG A 310 -3.01 2.77 -15.65
C ARG A 310 -3.77 1.56 -16.21
N SER A 311 -3.37 1.06 -17.36
CA SER A 311 -3.94 -0.13 -18.00
C SER A 311 -3.77 -1.38 -17.12
N PHE A 312 -2.61 -1.50 -16.48
CA PHE A 312 -2.33 -2.55 -15.49
C PHE A 312 -3.30 -2.53 -14.30
N LEU A 313 -3.53 -1.36 -13.69
CA LEU A 313 -4.47 -1.20 -12.59
C LEU A 313 -5.91 -1.51 -13.03
N ALA A 314 -6.32 -1.05 -14.21
CA ALA A 314 -7.64 -1.35 -14.78
C ALA A 314 -7.84 -2.85 -15.01
N LEU A 315 -6.82 -3.54 -15.55
CA LEU A 315 -6.85 -4.97 -15.80
C LEU A 315 -6.94 -5.78 -14.50
N ILE A 316 -6.20 -5.39 -13.45
CA ILE A 316 -6.28 -6.02 -12.11
C ILE A 316 -7.72 -6.03 -11.59
N GLN A 317 -8.44 -4.92 -11.73
CA GLN A 317 -9.82 -4.80 -11.25
C GLN A 317 -10.78 -5.74 -11.97
N SER A 318 -10.55 -5.99 -13.28
CA SER A 318 -11.31 -7.00 -14.02
C SER A 318 -10.92 -8.42 -13.63
N ILE A 319 -9.62 -8.70 -13.43
CA ILE A 319 -9.15 -10.03 -13.02
C ILE A 319 -9.73 -10.41 -11.65
N ARG A 320 -9.84 -9.47 -10.70
CA ARG A 320 -10.42 -9.71 -9.37
C ARG A 320 -11.86 -10.21 -9.39
N LYS A 321 -12.59 -9.93 -10.47
CA LYS A 321 -14.00 -10.32 -10.65
C LYS A 321 -14.15 -11.55 -11.54
N ALA A 322 -13.08 -11.99 -12.18
CA ALA A 322 -13.09 -13.05 -13.18
C ALA A 322 -12.93 -14.44 -12.57
N SER A 323 -13.36 -15.45 -13.32
CA SER A 323 -13.17 -16.85 -13.01
C SER A 323 -11.78 -17.35 -13.42
N LYS A 324 -11.35 -18.48 -12.85
CA LYS A 324 -10.07 -19.13 -13.18
C LYS A 324 -9.91 -19.40 -14.68
N ASP A 325 -10.96 -19.88 -15.35
CA ASP A 325 -10.90 -20.27 -16.77
C ASP A 325 -10.76 -19.06 -17.69
N GLU A 326 -11.42 -17.94 -17.37
CA GLU A 326 -11.27 -16.68 -18.10
C GLU A 326 -9.84 -16.13 -17.98
N ILE A 327 -9.25 -16.21 -16.78
CA ILE A 327 -7.88 -15.79 -16.53
C ILE A 327 -6.89 -16.65 -17.33
N LEU A 328 -7.08 -17.99 -17.34
CA LEU A 328 -6.27 -18.90 -18.14
C LEU A 328 -6.39 -18.63 -19.65
N LYS A 329 -7.57 -18.24 -20.12
CA LYS A 329 -7.78 -17.86 -21.52
C LYS A 329 -6.95 -16.63 -21.90
N VAL A 330 -6.90 -15.62 -21.03
CA VAL A 330 -6.05 -14.43 -21.23
C VAL A 330 -4.57 -14.80 -21.26
N LEU A 331 -4.08 -15.56 -20.26
CA LEU A 331 -2.68 -16.01 -20.17
C LEU A 331 -2.22 -16.77 -21.42
N LYS A 332 -3.07 -17.67 -21.95
CA LYS A 332 -2.75 -18.44 -23.16
C LYS A 332 -2.80 -17.62 -24.45
N SER A 333 -3.54 -16.51 -24.46
CA SER A 333 -3.69 -15.65 -25.64
C SER A 333 -2.63 -14.56 -25.77
N ALA A 334 -1.90 -14.26 -24.69
CA ALA A 334 -0.93 -13.19 -24.66
C ALA A 334 0.28 -13.48 -25.55
N SER A 335 0.81 -12.44 -26.20
CA SER A 335 2.04 -12.52 -26.98
C SER A 335 3.24 -12.78 -26.08
N LYS A 336 4.35 -13.34 -26.61
CA LYS A 336 5.59 -13.55 -25.83
C LYS A 336 6.13 -12.27 -25.19
N THR A 337 5.87 -11.11 -25.79
CA THR A 337 6.34 -9.78 -25.33
C THR A 337 5.48 -9.18 -24.22
N SER A 338 4.17 -9.44 -24.23
CA SER A 338 3.21 -8.92 -23.25
C SER A 338 2.89 -9.90 -22.12
N LEU A 339 3.21 -11.20 -22.30
CA LEU A 339 2.96 -12.25 -21.31
C LEU A 339 3.59 -11.96 -19.93
N PRO A 340 4.83 -11.45 -19.79
CA PRO A 340 5.37 -11.06 -18.49
C PRO A 340 4.50 -10.05 -17.73
N GLN A 341 3.92 -9.07 -18.43
CA GLN A 341 3.07 -8.03 -17.87
C GLN A 341 1.70 -8.59 -17.47
N VAL A 342 1.19 -9.57 -18.21
CA VAL A 342 -0.03 -10.31 -17.81
C VAL A 342 0.26 -11.12 -16.55
N VAL A 343 1.41 -11.78 -16.44
CA VAL A 343 1.83 -12.49 -15.23
C VAL A 343 1.89 -11.53 -14.04
N ASP A 344 2.48 -10.34 -14.21
CA ASP A 344 2.51 -9.29 -13.19
C ASP A 344 1.07 -8.93 -12.74
N ALA A 345 0.15 -8.72 -13.68
CA ALA A 345 -1.23 -8.32 -13.40
C ALA A 345 -2.06 -9.42 -12.72
N VAL A 346 -1.98 -10.66 -13.22
CA VAL A 346 -2.71 -11.80 -12.65
C VAL A 346 -2.20 -12.10 -11.24
N THR A 347 -0.90 -12.07 -11.01
CA THR A 347 -0.33 -12.31 -9.68
C THR A 347 -0.69 -11.18 -8.70
N SER A 348 -0.62 -9.92 -9.14
CA SER A 348 -0.96 -8.74 -8.31
C SER A 348 -2.43 -8.66 -7.92
N SER A 349 -3.33 -9.35 -8.64
CA SER A 349 -4.76 -9.38 -8.33
C SER A 349 -5.09 -10.06 -6.99
N GLN A 350 -4.22 -10.98 -6.52
CA GLN A 350 -4.26 -11.59 -5.19
C GLN A 350 -5.58 -12.29 -4.81
N THR A 351 -6.25 -12.93 -5.78
CA THR A 351 -7.46 -13.74 -5.53
C THR A 351 -7.14 -15.25 -5.56
N PRO A 352 -7.97 -16.10 -4.92
CA PRO A 352 -7.78 -17.56 -5.03
C PRO A 352 -7.83 -18.06 -6.48
N ALA A 353 -8.74 -17.52 -7.30
CA ALA A 353 -8.89 -17.90 -8.70
C ALA A 353 -7.67 -17.52 -9.55
N SER A 354 -7.07 -16.34 -9.29
CA SER A 354 -5.87 -15.92 -10.01
C SER A 354 -4.62 -16.69 -9.59
N LEU A 355 -4.47 -17.01 -8.31
CA LEU A 355 -3.39 -17.88 -7.83
C LEU A 355 -3.48 -19.28 -8.47
N ASP A 356 -4.67 -19.90 -8.44
CA ASP A 356 -4.87 -21.23 -9.03
C ASP A 356 -4.65 -21.25 -10.54
N ALA A 357 -4.99 -20.16 -11.24
CA ALA A 357 -4.68 -20.00 -12.66
C ALA A 357 -3.16 -19.92 -12.91
N MET A 358 -2.43 -19.15 -12.10
CA MET A 358 -0.98 -19.02 -12.21
C MET A 358 -0.24 -20.32 -11.93
N LEU A 359 -0.63 -21.04 -10.87
CA LEU A 359 -0.04 -22.33 -10.52
C LEU A 359 -0.29 -23.41 -11.59
N GLN A 360 -1.42 -23.33 -12.30
CA GLN A 360 -1.70 -24.23 -13.43
C GLN A 360 -0.95 -23.82 -14.71
N PHE A 361 -0.71 -22.53 -14.91
CA PHE A 361 -0.06 -22.01 -16.10
C PHE A 361 1.46 -22.15 -16.07
N LEU A 362 2.09 -21.91 -14.91
CA LEU A 362 3.54 -21.97 -14.74
C LEU A 362 4.01 -23.38 -14.44
N ASN A 363 5.01 -23.85 -15.19
CA ASN A 363 5.70 -25.11 -14.91
C ASN A 363 7.07 -24.84 -14.31
N PHE A 364 7.23 -25.02 -12.99
CA PHE A 364 8.50 -24.81 -12.27
C PHE A 364 9.56 -25.88 -12.55
N THR A 365 9.21 -27.00 -13.20
CA THR A 365 10.18 -28.01 -13.63
C THR A 365 10.92 -27.63 -14.93
N ASP A 366 10.36 -26.70 -15.71
CA ASP A 366 10.96 -26.26 -16.98
C ASP A 366 11.90 -25.07 -16.76
N ALA A 367 13.18 -25.28 -17.05
CA ALA A 367 14.21 -24.24 -16.95
C ALA A 367 14.03 -23.12 -17.99
N LYS A 368 13.31 -23.37 -19.10
CA LYS A 368 13.06 -22.36 -20.14
C LYS A 368 12.04 -21.30 -19.70
N GLY A 369 11.27 -21.57 -18.66
CA GLY A 369 10.24 -20.67 -18.10
C GLY A 369 10.77 -19.62 -17.11
N LEU A 370 12.10 -19.51 -16.95
CA LEU A 370 12.75 -18.73 -15.88
C LEU A 370 12.19 -17.32 -15.72
N VAL A 371 12.04 -16.56 -16.82
CA VAL A 371 11.56 -15.17 -16.78
C VAL A 371 10.15 -15.07 -16.18
N LEU A 372 9.23 -15.94 -16.57
CA LEU A 372 7.84 -15.88 -16.09
C LEU A 372 7.72 -16.36 -14.64
N GLN A 373 8.51 -17.38 -14.27
CA GLN A 373 8.58 -17.88 -12.90
C GLN A 373 9.13 -16.78 -11.97
N GLU A 374 10.20 -16.10 -12.37
CA GLU A 374 10.80 -15.00 -11.60
C GLU A 374 9.83 -13.82 -11.44
N ARG A 375 9.12 -13.41 -12.52
CA ARG A 375 8.07 -12.38 -12.44
C ARG A 375 6.97 -12.72 -11.45
N PHE A 376 6.48 -13.96 -11.48
CA PHE A 376 5.48 -14.44 -10.52
C PHE A 376 6.00 -14.37 -9.09
N LEU A 377 7.24 -14.80 -8.83
CA LEU A 377 7.83 -14.77 -7.49
C LEU A 377 8.04 -13.34 -6.98
N TYR A 378 8.56 -12.44 -7.80
CA TYR A 378 8.71 -11.03 -7.42
C TYR A 378 7.37 -10.36 -7.18
N ALA A 379 6.35 -10.60 -8.02
CA ALA A 379 5.01 -10.10 -7.80
C ALA A 379 4.40 -10.64 -6.49
N CYS A 380 4.65 -11.91 -6.12
CA CYS A 380 4.31 -12.45 -4.80
C CYS A 380 5.05 -11.71 -3.67
N GLY A 381 6.34 -11.44 -3.84
CA GLY A 381 7.14 -10.65 -2.92
C GLY A 381 6.58 -9.25 -2.68
N PHE A 382 6.09 -8.60 -3.74
CA PHE A 382 5.48 -7.27 -3.68
C PHE A 382 4.00 -7.26 -3.31
N ALA A 383 3.37 -8.41 -3.09
CA ALA A 383 1.95 -8.52 -2.75
C ALA A 383 1.56 -7.56 -1.62
N SER A 384 0.51 -6.77 -1.84
CA SER A 384 0.03 -5.75 -0.90
C SER A 384 -0.65 -6.35 0.33
N HIS A 385 -1.33 -7.48 0.16
CA HIS A 385 -2.06 -8.18 1.22
C HIS A 385 -1.93 -9.71 1.06
N PRO A 386 -0.72 -10.28 1.27
CA PRO A 386 -0.50 -11.71 1.09
C PRO A 386 -1.37 -12.55 2.03
N SER A 387 -1.71 -13.77 1.62
CA SER A 387 -2.48 -14.75 2.40
C SER A 387 -1.65 -16.00 2.68
N GLU A 388 -2.02 -16.76 3.71
CA GLU A 388 -1.41 -18.06 4.05
C GLU A 388 -1.35 -19.01 2.85
N ARG A 389 -2.40 -18.99 2.00
CA ARG A 389 -2.48 -19.84 0.80
C ARG A 389 -1.35 -19.58 -0.19
N VAL A 390 -0.92 -18.33 -0.36
CA VAL A 390 0.21 -17.99 -1.24
C VAL A 390 1.50 -18.55 -0.65
N LEU A 391 1.71 -18.41 0.67
CA LEU A 391 2.88 -18.98 1.33
C LEU A 391 2.90 -20.52 1.24
N GLN A 392 1.75 -21.16 1.42
CA GLN A 392 1.61 -22.61 1.27
C GLN A 392 1.93 -23.05 -0.16
N ALA A 393 1.45 -22.33 -1.17
CA ALA A 393 1.76 -22.63 -2.56
C ALA A 393 3.26 -22.54 -2.86
N LEU A 394 3.96 -21.52 -2.34
CA LEU A 394 5.42 -21.42 -2.49
C LEU A 394 6.16 -22.55 -1.76
N LEU A 395 5.68 -22.94 -0.58
CA LEU A 395 6.23 -24.06 0.16
C LEU A 395 6.06 -25.39 -0.59
N ASP A 396 4.92 -25.60 -1.24
CA ASP A 396 4.65 -26.78 -2.05
C ASP A 396 5.51 -26.80 -3.32
N ILE A 397 5.72 -25.64 -3.97
CA ILE A 397 6.67 -25.49 -5.08
C ILE A 397 8.10 -25.84 -4.63
N TYR A 398 8.52 -25.35 -3.46
CA TYR A 398 9.84 -25.62 -2.90
C TYR A 398 10.06 -27.11 -2.58
N LYS A 399 9.05 -27.79 -2.04
CA LYS A 399 9.08 -29.24 -1.78
C LYS A 399 9.04 -30.06 -3.08
N GLY A 400 8.55 -29.48 -4.16
CA GLY A 400 8.49 -30.09 -5.48
C GLY A 400 9.84 -30.05 -6.23
N LYS A 401 9.80 -30.42 -7.51
CA LYS A 401 10.96 -30.35 -8.40
C LYS A 401 11.05 -28.97 -9.05
N ILE A 402 12.17 -28.29 -8.88
CA ILE A 402 12.46 -27.00 -9.53
C ILE A 402 13.57 -27.22 -10.55
N GLY A 403 13.36 -26.77 -11.79
CA GLY A 403 14.29 -26.97 -12.91
C GLY A 403 15.54 -26.06 -12.87
N SER A 404 15.49 -24.96 -12.12
CA SER A 404 16.55 -23.96 -12.01
C SER A 404 16.88 -23.66 -10.54
N THR A 405 18.18 -23.63 -10.22
CA THR A 405 18.70 -23.25 -8.89
C THR A 405 18.35 -21.81 -8.53
N ASP A 406 18.41 -20.90 -9.49
CA ASP A 406 18.08 -19.48 -9.36
C ASP A 406 16.64 -19.26 -8.90
N ILE A 407 15.72 -20.08 -9.43
CA ILE A 407 14.32 -20.06 -9.08
C ILE A 407 14.10 -20.69 -7.70
N LYS A 408 14.84 -21.76 -7.35
CA LYS A 408 14.84 -22.32 -5.98
C LYS A 408 15.26 -21.25 -4.98
N GLU A 409 16.31 -20.50 -5.25
CA GLU A 409 16.76 -19.39 -4.40
C GLU A 409 15.70 -18.30 -4.27
N SER A 410 15.12 -17.88 -5.40
CA SER A 410 14.09 -16.85 -5.43
C SER A 410 12.84 -17.26 -4.63
N VAL A 411 12.42 -18.53 -4.71
CA VAL A 411 11.29 -19.05 -3.91
C VAL A 411 11.55 -18.86 -2.41
N VAL A 412 12.73 -19.25 -1.92
CA VAL A 412 13.06 -19.18 -0.48
C VAL A 412 13.21 -17.72 -0.03
N ILE A 413 13.84 -16.86 -0.83
CA ILE A 413 13.99 -15.42 -0.54
C ILE A 413 12.61 -14.73 -0.42
N ILE A 414 11.68 -15.06 -1.32
CA ILE A 414 10.32 -14.50 -1.31
C ILE A 414 9.46 -15.07 -0.18
N MET A 415 9.62 -16.36 0.16
CA MET A 415 8.98 -16.91 1.37
C MET A 415 9.36 -16.11 2.63
N GLY A 416 10.62 -15.68 2.75
CA GLY A 416 11.06 -14.78 3.82
C GLY A 416 10.27 -13.46 3.84
N ALA A 417 10.06 -12.82 2.69
CA ALA A 417 9.30 -11.57 2.59
C ALA A 417 7.81 -11.74 2.93
N LEU A 418 7.22 -12.88 2.55
CA LEU A 418 5.83 -13.21 2.91
C LEU A 418 5.67 -13.46 4.41
N VAL A 419 6.61 -14.16 5.05
CA VAL A 419 6.62 -14.37 6.50
C VAL A 419 6.65 -13.02 7.22
N HIS A 420 7.50 -12.09 6.79
CA HIS A 420 7.55 -10.75 7.36
C HIS A 420 6.19 -10.04 7.28
N LYS A 421 5.57 -10.02 6.09
CA LYS A 421 4.28 -9.36 5.87
C LYS A 421 3.12 -10.00 6.65
N LEU A 422 3.08 -11.33 6.75
CA LEU A 422 2.07 -12.05 7.54
C LEU A 422 2.28 -11.84 9.06
N CYS A 423 3.52 -11.76 9.51
CA CYS A 423 3.81 -11.40 10.90
C CYS A 423 3.39 -9.96 11.24
N LEU A 424 3.59 -9.00 10.33
CA LEU A 424 3.08 -7.63 10.49
C LEU A 424 1.54 -7.54 10.54
N LYS A 425 0.83 -8.54 9.98
CA LYS A 425 -0.63 -8.69 10.09
C LYS A 425 -1.11 -9.22 11.44
N GLY A 426 -0.20 -9.67 12.30
CA GLY A 426 -0.55 -10.43 13.50
C GLY A 426 -0.89 -11.90 13.22
N GLU A 427 -0.58 -12.40 12.01
CA GLU A 427 -0.82 -13.79 11.58
C GLU A 427 0.46 -14.64 11.65
N CYS A 428 1.34 -14.31 12.60
CA CYS A 428 2.67 -14.88 12.73
C CYS A 428 2.65 -16.34 13.25
N ASP A 429 1.53 -16.76 13.84
CA ASP A 429 1.30 -18.07 14.47
C ASP A 429 0.56 -19.07 13.57
N LEU A 430 0.27 -18.68 12.32
CA LEU A 430 -0.38 -19.58 11.36
C LEU A 430 0.50 -20.82 11.08
N PRO A 431 -0.08 -22.03 10.92
CA PRO A 431 0.68 -23.27 10.76
C PRO A 431 1.73 -23.23 9.66
N THR A 432 1.37 -22.72 8.48
CA THR A 432 2.31 -22.60 7.36
C THR A 432 3.42 -21.60 7.65
N VAL A 433 3.10 -20.48 8.32
CA VAL A 433 4.09 -19.46 8.72
C VAL A 433 5.11 -20.06 9.69
N VAL A 434 4.66 -20.78 10.71
CA VAL A 434 5.53 -21.45 11.68
C VAL A 434 6.41 -22.52 11.00
N GLN A 435 5.86 -23.28 10.06
CA GLN A 435 6.63 -24.26 9.29
C GLN A 435 7.74 -23.60 8.47
N VAL A 436 7.42 -22.52 7.74
CA VAL A 436 8.41 -21.80 6.92
C VAL A 436 9.44 -21.10 7.80
N LYS A 437 9.04 -20.48 8.92
CA LYS A 437 9.96 -19.89 9.90
C LYS A 437 11.00 -20.90 10.38
N LYS A 438 10.54 -22.09 10.78
CA LYS A 438 11.44 -23.17 11.22
C LYS A 438 12.43 -23.56 10.12
N MET A 439 11.93 -23.74 8.89
CA MET A 439 12.76 -24.05 7.72
C MET A 439 13.86 -23.00 7.49
N ILE A 440 13.51 -21.70 7.49
CA ILE A 440 14.50 -20.65 7.19
C ILE A 440 15.46 -20.38 8.35
N LEU A 441 15.06 -20.63 9.60
CA LEU A 441 15.92 -20.49 10.78
C LEU A 441 16.93 -21.64 10.90
N GLU A 442 16.50 -22.88 10.63
CA GLU A 442 17.38 -24.06 10.67
C GLU A 442 18.21 -24.23 9.39
N GLY A 443 17.75 -23.64 8.28
CA GLY A 443 18.33 -23.76 6.94
C GLY A 443 19.84 -23.47 6.85
N PRO A 444 20.36 -22.34 7.38
CA PRO A 444 21.77 -22.01 7.28
C PRO A 444 22.71 -23.07 7.87
N ASP A 445 22.30 -23.71 8.98
CA ASP A 445 23.09 -24.74 9.67
C ASP A 445 22.86 -26.15 9.10
N SER A 446 21.86 -26.33 8.24
CA SER A 446 21.46 -27.62 7.66
C SER A 446 22.30 -28.06 6.46
N THR A 447 23.04 -27.13 5.84
CA THR A 447 23.79 -27.36 4.59
C THR A 447 25.20 -26.78 4.68
N LYS A 448 26.13 -27.39 3.95
CA LYS A 448 27.50 -26.88 3.78
C LYS A 448 27.70 -26.23 2.40
N VAL A 449 26.68 -26.27 1.54
CA VAL A 449 26.75 -25.71 0.19
C VAL A 449 26.62 -24.19 0.27
N GLU A 450 27.62 -23.47 -0.20
CA GLU A 450 27.71 -22.03 0.07
C GLU A 450 26.53 -21.22 -0.48
N SER A 451 26.07 -21.54 -1.69
CA SER A 451 24.93 -20.88 -2.32
C SER A 451 23.62 -21.12 -1.54
N GLU A 452 23.44 -22.32 -0.98
CA GLU A 452 22.26 -22.62 -0.17
C GLU A 452 22.29 -21.89 1.18
N VAL A 453 23.45 -21.74 1.80
CA VAL A 453 23.60 -20.91 3.01
C VAL A 453 23.24 -19.45 2.70
N GLN A 454 23.76 -18.88 1.60
CA GLN A 454 23.43 -17.51 1.18
C GLN A 454 21.93 -17.34 0.93
N MET A 455 21.29 -18.30 0.26
CA MET A 455 19.85 -18.33 0.02
C MET A 455 19.06 -18.20 1.34
N TYR A 456 19.38 -19.00 2.35
CA TYR A 456 18.71 -18.92 3.65
C TYR A 456 19.00 -17.61 4.39
N LEU A 457 20.24 -17.11 4.35
CA LEU A 457 20.58 -15.82 4.97
C LEU A 457 19.82 -14.65 4.31
N LEU A 458 19.65 -14.67 2.98
CA LEU A 458 18.86 -13.67 2.25
C LEU A 458 17.36 -13.78 2.58
N ALA A 459 16.83 -15.00 2.73
CA ALA A 459 15.46 -15.21 3.17
C ALA A 459 15.24 -14.70 4.62
N LEU A 460 16.19 -14.97 5.52
CA LEU A 460 16.17 -14.41 6.87
C LEU A 460 16.24 -12.87 6.85
N LYS A 461 17.07 -12.30 5.96
CA LYS A 461 17.19 -10.85 5.75
C LYS A 461 15.87 -10.21 5.32
N ASN A 462 15.01 -10.95 4.60
CA ASN A 462 13.65 -10.53 4.28
C ASN A 462 12.64 -10.74 5.39
N SER A 463 12.77 -11.83 6.17
CA SER A 463 11.84 -12.18 7.23
C SER A 463 11.83 -11.21 8.42
N LEU A 464 12.99 -10.60 8.70
CA LEU A 464 13.22 -9.69 9.84
C LEU A 464 12.72 -10.26 11.18
N LEU A 465 12.90 -11.57 11.36
CA LEU A 465 12.55 -12.29 12.59
C LEU A 465 13.55 -12.00 13.71
N PRO A 466 13.12 -11.56 14.91
CA PRO A 466 14.03 -11.34 16.03
C PRO A 466 14.86 -12.58 16.38
N GLU A 467 14.31 -13.78 16.18
CA GLU A 467 14.98 -15.07 16.41
C GLU A 467 16.17 -15.31 15.47
N ALA A 468 16.28 -14.56 14.36
CA ALA A 468 17.38 -14.65 13.42
C ALA A 468 18.62 -13.83 13.85
N ILE A 469 18.49 -12.94 14.85
CA ILE A 469 19.60 -12.08 15.30
C ILE A 469 20.82 -12.89 15.80
N PRO A 470 20.66 -13.95 16.62
CA PRO A 470 21.80 -14.79 17.01
C PRO A 470 22.46 -15.50 15.81
N ILE A 471 21.67 -15.90 14.81
CA ILE A 471 22.18 -16.52 13.58
C ILE A 471 23.03 -15.50 12.82
N PHE A 472 22.52 -14.28 12.60
CA PHE A 472 23.31 -13.23 11.95
C PHE A 472 24.57 -12.86 12.74
N THR A 473 24.50 -12.87 14.07
CA THR A 473 25.67 -12.61 14.93
C THR A 473 26.75 -13.67 14.72
N LYS A 474 26.36 -14.95 14.62
CA LYS A 474 27.26 -16.07 14.29
C LYS A 474 27.88 -15.92 12.90
N TYR A 475 27.07 -15.69 11.87
CA TYR A 475 27.55 -15.59 10.49
C TYR A 475 28.28 -14.28 10.18
N ALA A 476 28.09 -13.22 10.96
CA ALA A 476 28.87 -11.98 10.87
C ALA A 476 30.36 -12.20 11.18
N GLU A 477 30.70 -13.24 11.94
CA GLU A 477 32.08 -13.62 12.24
C GLU A 477 32.62 -14.75 11.35
N SER A 478 31.84 -15.23 10.35
CA SER A 478 32.19 -16.37 9.47
C SER A 478 33.34 -16.09 8.51
N GLU A 479 34.23 -17.07 8.29
CA GLU A 479 35.39 -16.94 7.40
C GLU A 479 35.04 -16.50 5.98
N VAL A 480 33.89 -16.95 5.48
CA VAL A 480 33.34 -16.53 4.18
C VAL A 480 32.82 -15.08 4.24
N GLY A 481 33.46 -14.17 3.50
CA GLY A 481 33.11 -12.74 3.48
C GLY A 481 31.68 -12.45 2.99
N ALA A 482 31.18 -13.22 2.03
CA ALA A 482 29.80 -13.10 1.55
C ALA A 482 28.76 -13.32 2.67
N TYR A 483 28.97 -14.32 3.54
CA TYR A 483 28.05 -14.58 4.66
C TYR A 483 28.08 -13.43 5.66
N SER A 484 29.29 -12.96 5.98
CA SER A 484 29.49 -11.84 6.90
C SER A 484 28.80 -10.58 6.39
N THR A 485 28.92 -10.28 5.10
CA THR A 485 28.29 -9.11 4.46
C THR A 485 26.76 -9.21 4.46
N ILE A 486 26.20 -10.38 4.10
CA ILE A 486 24.74 -10.59 4.15
C ILE A 486 24.24 -10.44 5.59
N ALA A 487 24.93 -11.02 6.56
CA ALA A 487 24.55 -10.97 7.97
C ALA A 487 24.59 -9.53 8.54
N LEU A 488 25.66 -8.77 8.27
CA LEU A 488 25.79 -7.39 8.73
C LEU A 488 24.77 -6.47 8.07
N THR A 489 24.57 -6.59 6.75
CA THR A 489 23.55 -5.81 6.05
C THR A 489 22.12 -6.22 6.43
N ALA A 490 21.92 -7.44 6.93
CA ALA A 490 20.65 -7.86 7.53
C ALA A 490 20.45 -7.23 8.91
N LEU A 491 21.47 -7.24 9.78
CA LEU A 491 21.43 -6.61 11.11
C LEU A 491 21.11 -5.11 11.00
N GLN A 492 21.64 -4.42 9.99
CA GLN A 492 21.36 -3.00 9.73
C GLN A 492 19.86 -2.69 9.51
N ARG A 493 19.04 -3.68 9.13
CA ARG A 493 17.61 -3.50 8.85
C ARG A 493 16.71 -3.57 10.09
N TYR A 494 17.20 -4.15 11.19
CA TYR A 494 16.41 -4.32 12.40
C TYR A 494 16.23 -3.01 13.16
N ASP A 495 15.19 -2.94 13.98
CA ASP A 495 14.96 -1.80 14.87
C ASP A 495 16.11 -1.67 15.88
N VAL A 496 16.47 -0.43 16.21
CA VAL A 496 17.56 -0.10 17.14
C VAL A 496 17.34 -0.75 18.51
N GLY A 497 16.08 -0.94 18.95
CA GLY A 497 15.76 -1.60 20.21
C GLY A 497 16.18 -3.08 20.28
N LEU A 498 16.35 -3.74 19.13
CA LEU A 498 16.79 -5.13 19.04
C LEU A 498 18.34 -5.26 18.97
N MET A 499 19.06 -4.15 18.85
CA MET A 499 20.53 -4.11 18.83
C MET A 499 21.09 -4.17 20.25
N THR A 500 21.06 -5.38 20.84
CA THR A 500 21.56 -5.64 22.21
C THR A 500 23.07 -5.40 22.32
N SER A 501 23.57 -5.28 23.55
CA SER A 501 25.00 -5.14 23.82
C SER A 501 25.84 -6.29 23.27
N GLU A 502 25.26 -7.50 23.17
CA GLU A 502 25.93 -8.67 22.60
C GLU A 502 26.16 -8.50 21.10
N VAL A 503 25.11 -8.11 20.36
CA VAL A 503 25.20 -7.83 18.92
C VAL A 503 26.22 -6.73 18.66
N LYS A 504 26.14 -5.62 19.41
CA LYS A 504 27.10 -4.52 19.30
C LYS A 504 28.53 -4.99 19.57
N ARG A 505 28.77 -5.83 20.58
CA ARG A 505 30.10 -6.36 20.87
C ARG A 505 30.66 -7.18 19.71
N THR A 506 29.84 -8.05 19.09
CA THR A 506 30.24 -8.84 17.93
C THR A 506 30.58 -7.94 16.74
N VAL A 507 29.72 -6.97 16.41
CA VAL A 507 29.96 -6.05 15.29
C VAL A 507 31.23 -5.21 15.51
N ASN A 508 31.48 -4.77 16.75
CA ASN A 508 32.74 -4.10 17.11
C ASN A 508 33.96 -5.01 16.92
N ARG A 509 33.89 -6.30 17.30
CA ARG A 509 35.00 -7.26 17.08
C ARG A 509 35.33 -7.42 15.60
N VAL A 510 34.31 -7.47 14.75
CA VAL A 510 34.46 -7.55 13.29
C VAL A 510 35.14 -6.28 12.74
N TYR A 511 34.67 -5.11 13.14
CA TYR A 511 35.25 -3.84 12.67
C TYR A 511 36.71 -3.65 13.12
N HIS A 512 36.99 -3.89 14.40
CA HIS A 512 38.29 -3.71 15.04
C HIS A 512 39.24 -4.90 14.85
N GLN A 513 38.79 -5.99 14.22
CA GLN A 513 39.60 -7.17 13.92
C GLN A 513 40.26 -7.79 15.17
N ASN A 514 39.53 -7.83 16.29
CA ASN A 514 40.12 -8.27 17.56
C ASN A 514 40.47 -9.77 17.60
N LEU A 515 39.81 -10.58 16.78
CA LEU A 515 39.99 -12.03 16.73
C LEU A 515 40.72 -12.49 15.47
N ARG A 516 40.39 -11.90 14.33
CA ARG A 516 40.95 -12.26 13.02
C ARG A 516 40.90 -11.10 12.05
N ILE A 517 41.56 -11.28 10.92
CA ILE A 517 41.49 -10.38 9.77
C ILE A 517 40.16 -10.62 9.04
N TYR A 518 39.58 -9.52 8.54
CA TYR A 518 38.29 -9.46 7.86
C TYR A 518 38.47 -8.58 6.62
N GLU A 519 37.77 -8.90 5.54
CA GLU A 519 37.74 -8.09 4.32
C GLU A 519 37.25 -6.65 4.58
N LYS A 520 37.68 -5.70 3.74
CA LYS A 520 37.36 -4.26 3.91
C LYS A 520 35.86 -3.98 3.79
N ASN A 521 35.16 -4.65 2.86
CA ASN A 521 33.70 -4.58 2.66
C ASN A 521 32.92 -5.01 3.92
N VAL A 522 33.35 -6.09 4.58
CA VAL A 522 32.75 -6.64 5.81
C VAL A 522 32.93 -5.64 6.94
N ARG A 523 34.12 -5.06 7.10
CA ARG A 523 34.38 -4.06 8.13
C ARG A 523 33.60 -2.76 7.87
N ALA A 524 33.48 -2.33 6.61
CA ALA A 524 32.64 -1.19 6.25
C ALA A 524 31.16 -1.44 6.59
N ALA A 525 30.63 -2.63 6.28
CA ALA A 525 29.28 -3.02 6.69
C ALA A 525 29.10 -3.04 8.21
N ALA A 526 30.11 -3.51 8.96
CA ALA A 526 30.08 -3.48 10.42
C ALA A 526 30.05 -2.05 10.98
N ALA A 527 30.81 -1.14 10.38
CA ALA A 527 30.78 0.28 10.73
C ALA A 527 29.38 0.89 10.50
N ASP A 528 28.74 0.57 9.37
CA ASP A 528 27.38 1.02 9.07
C ASP A 528 26.36 0.56 10.13
N VAL A 529 26.49 -0.68 10.60
CA VAL A 529 25.64 -1.22 11.69
C VAL A 529 25.89 -0.48 13.01
N ILE A 530 27.15 -0.22 13.39
CA ILE A 530 27.46 0.53 14.62
C ILE A 530 26.89 1.94 14.55
N LEU A 531 27.13 2.65 13.44
CA LEU A 531 26.71 4.04 13.27
C LEU A 531 25.18 4.21 13.18
N SER A 532 24.46 3.19 12.71
CA SER A 532 22.99 3.21 12.62
C SER A 532 22.26 2.69 13.87
N SER A 533 22.96 2.01 14.80
CA SER A 533 22.35 1.34 15.97
C SER A 533 22.42 2.13 17.29
N ASN A 534 22.30 3.47 17.22
CA ASN A 534 22.44 4.37 18.38
C ASN A 534 23.74 4.11 19.16
N PRO A 535 24.90 4.50 18.58
CA PRO A 535 26.20 4.16 19.14
C PRO A 535 26.47 4.91 20.45
N SER A 536 27.16 4.23 21.36
CA SER A 536 27.66 4.81 22.61
C SER A 536 28.86 5.74 22.35
N TYR A 537 29.16 6.60 23.33
CA TYR A 537 30.33 7.48 23.26
C TYR A 537 31.63 6.72 23.01
N MET A 538 31.83 5.57 23.65
CA MET A 538 33.05 4.77 23.50
C MET A 538 33.15 4.12 22.12
N GLU A 539 32.04 3.63 21.56
CA GLU A 539 32.02 3.09 20.20
C GLU A 539 32.41 4.16 19.18
N VAL A 540 31.78 5.34 19.28
CA VAL A 540 32.12 6.49 18.43
C VAL A 540 33.58 6.90 18.59
N LYS A 541 34.08 6.98 19.83
CA LYS A 541 35.47 7.33 20.11
C LYS A 541 36.44 6.32 19.50
N ASN A 542 36.17 5.02 19.62
CA ASN A 542 37.00 3.97 19.04
C ASN A 542 37.00 3.99 17.51
N LEU A 543 35.85 4.28 16.88
CA LEU A 543 35.74 4.49 15.43
C LEU A 543 36.53 5.71 14.96
N LEU A 544 36.51 6.82 15.72
CA LEU A 544 37.35 7.99 15.42
C LEU A 544 38.83 7.64 15.55
N LEU A 545 39.21 6.98 16.64
CA LEU A 545 40.59 6.59 16.93
C LEU A 545 41.15 5.53 15.97
N SER A 546 40.31 4.82 15.21
CA SER A 546 40.81 3.91 14.17
C SER A 546 41.27 4.64 12.91
N ILE A 547 40.73 5.83 12.60
CA ILE A 547 41.01 6.56 11.36
C ILE A 547 42.47 7.03 11.33
N GLY A 548 43.26 6.56 10.39
CA GLY A 548 44.71 6.73 10.32
C GLY A 548 45.49 5.46 10.63
N HIS A 549 44.82 4.44 11.17
CA HIS A 549 45.38 3.10 11.40
C HIS A 549 44.66 2.02 10.57
N LEU A 550 43.73 2.39 9.69
CA LEU A 550 43.09 1.49 8.71
C LEU A 550 43.86 1.50 7.38
N PRO A 551 43.56 0.58 6.45
CA PRO A 551 44.04 0.66 5.07
C PRO A 551 43.66 1.99 4.40
N HIS A 552 44.43 2.39 3.37
CA HIS A 552 44.35 3.70 2.71
C HIS A 552 42.91 4.16 2.41
N GLU A 553 42.20 3.43 1.56
CA GLU A 553 40.83 3.76 1.16
C GLU A 553 39.81 3.62 2.30
N MET A 554 40.05 2.73 3.26
CA MET A 554 39.16 2.55 4.41
C MET A 554 39.23 3.74 5.37
N ASN A 555 40.41 4.36 5.55
CA ASN A 555 40.54 5.61 6.32
C ASN A 555 39.68 6.71 5.70
N LYS A 556 39.80 6.89 4.38
CA LYS A 556 39.05 7.89 3.64
C LYS A 556 37.55 7.61 3.69
N TYR A 557 37.13 6.36 3.50
CA TYR A 557 35.73 5.95 3.61
C TYR A 557 35.12 6.29 4.99
N MET A 558 35.79 5.87 6.07
CA MET A 558 35.32 6.13 7.44
C MET A 558 35.25 7.62 7.76
N LEU A 559 36.26 8.40 7.32
CA LEU A 559 36.25 9.85 7.47
C LEU A 559 35.07 10.49 6.73
N SER A 560 34.87 10.13 5.45
CA SER A 560 33.76 10.62 4.64
C SER A 560 32.41 10.28 5.28
N LYS A 561 32.25 9.07 5.81
CA LYS A 561 31.01 8.63 6.50
C LYS A 561 30.70 9.47 7.73
N ILE A 562 31.71 9.78 8.53
CA ILE A 562 31.57 10.63 9.72
C ILE A 562 31.20 12.06 9.34
N GLN A 563 31.88 12.62 8.34
CA GLN A 563 31.58 13.95 7.82
C GLN A 563 30.14 14.02 7.29
N ASP A 564 29.68 12.97 6.61
CA ASP A 564 28.31 12.86 6.13
C ASP A 564 27.28 12.82 7.27
N ILE A 565 27.53 12.02 8.31
CA ILE A 565 26.70 11.93 9.52
C ILE A 565 26.52 13.30 10.18
N ILE A 566 27.60 14.08 10.27
CA ILE A 566 27.58 15.42 10.86
C ILE A 566 26.85 16.41 9.95
N ARG A 567 27.17 16.41 8.65
CA ARG A 567 26.56 17.33 7.66
C ARG A 567 25.07 17.10 7.53
N PHE A 568 24.66 15.84 7.44
CA PHE A 568 23.26 15.42 7.26
C PHE A 568 22.49 15.33 8.59
N ASN A 569 23.18 15.51 9.71
CA ASN A 569 22.61 15.52 11.07
C ASN A 569 21.79 14.26 11.40
N THR A 570 22.37 13.09 11.15
CA THR A 570 21.74 11.79 11.46
C THR A 570 21.67 11.57 12.99
N PRO A 571 20.92 10.57 13.50
CA PRO A 571 20.75 10.38 14.94
C PRO A 571 22.06 10.26 15.75
N ALA A 572 23.12 9.69 15.16
CA ALA A 572 24.43 9.56 15.78
C ALA A 572 25.22 10.89 15.88
N SER A 573 24.81 11.93 15.14
CA SER A 573 25.48 13.24 15.06
C SER A 573 25.79 13.84 16.43
N LYS A 574 24.86 13.79 17.39
CA LYS A 574 25.03 14.38 18.72
C LYS A 574 26.17 13.73 19.50
N VAL A 575 26.24 12.40 19.49
CA VAL A 575 27.30 11.64 20.16
C VAL A 575 28.63 11.83 19.42
N MET A 576 28.59 11.90 18.09
CA MET A 576 29.74 12.21 17.23
C MET A 576 30.37 13.56 17.60
N GLN A 577 29.56 14.61 17.66
CA GLN A 577 30.01 15.96 18.03
C GLN A 577 30.57 16.01 19.45
N GLN A 578 30.00 15.23 20.38
CA GLN A 578 30.54 15.12 21.74
C GLN A 578 31.91 14.45 21.77
N ALA A 579 32.10 13.36 21.03
CA ALA A 579 33.39 12.69 20.92
C ALA A 579 34.44 13.60 20.28
N MET A 580 34.07 14.35 19.24
CA MET A 580 34.95 15.28 18.52
C MET A 580 35.36 16.54 19.28
N LYS A 581 34.84 16.76 20.51
CA LYS A 581 35.38 17.80 21.40
C LYS A 581 36.79 17.47 21.90
N ASP A 582 37.14 16.18 21.93
CA ASP A 582 38.47 15.71 22.30
C ASP A 582 39.44 15.87 21.11
N MET A 583 40.45 16.73 21.27
CA MET A 583 41.46 17.03 20.24
C MET A 583 42.26 15.79 19.80
N ILE A 584 42.36 14.76 20.65
CA ILE A 584 43.02 13.50 20.28
C ILE A 584 42.23 12.79 19.17
N SER A 585 40.90 12.84 19.26
CA SER A 585 39.99 12.21 18.31
C SER A 585 39.68 13.07 17.08
N HIS A 586 39.81 14.40 17.21
CA HIS A 586 39.50 15.36 16.16
C HIS A 586 40.61 16.39 16.01
N ASN A 587 41.45 16.17 15.00
CA ASN A 587 42.55 17.05 14.62
C ASN A 587 42.80 16.96 13.11
N TYR A 588 43.60 17.90 12.59
CA TYR A 588 43.89 18.00 11.17
C TYR A 588 44.63 16.78 10.63
N ASP A 589 45.50 16.13 11.43
CA ASP A 589 46.21 14.92 11.00
C ASP A 589 45.25 13.76 10.71
N ARG A 590 44.29 13.56 11.62
CA ARG A 590 43.30 12.48 11.51
C ARG A 590 42.23 12.76 10.45
N PHE A 591 41.87 14.01 10.24
CA PHE A 591 40.82 14.43 9.30
C PHE A 591 41.35 14.86 7.91
N ALA A 592 42.68 14.84 7.69
CA ALA A 592 43.30 15.06 6.38
C ALA A 592 43.73 13.73 5.73
N LYS A 593 42.78 12.80 5.53
CA LYS A 593 43.07 11.54 4.83
C LYS A 593 42.79 11.66 3.33
N VAL A 594 43.74 11.19 2.55
CA VAL A 594 43.68 11.10 1.08
C VAL A 594 43.08 9.76 0.65
N GLY A 595 42.53 9.71 -0.56
CA GLY A 595 41.89 8.54 -1.16
C GLY A 595 40.65 8.94 -1.98
N SER A 596 40.10 7.99 -2.73
CA SER A 596 38.94 8.21 -3.62
C SER A 596 37.59 7.81 -3.00
N SER A 597 37.60 7.08 -1.88
CA SER A 597 36.38 6.64 -1.20
C SER A 597 35.53 7.79 -0.68
N SER A 598 34.21 7.64 -0.74
CA SER A 598 33.30 8.74 -0.44
C SER A 598 31.98 8.26 0.18
N ALA A 599 31.32 9.17 0.89
CA ALA A 599 29.99 8.97 1.45
C ALA A 599 29.24 10.31 1.38
N PHE A 600 28.04 10.31 0.82
CA PHE A 600 27.24 11.51 0.67
C PHE A 600 25.74 11.23 0.72
N SER A 601 25.05 11.90 1.65
CA SER A 601 23.60 11.96 1.75
C SER A 601 23.06 13.33 1.35
N GLY A 602 21.98 13.35 0.55
CA GLY A 602 21.30 14.55 0.09
C GLY A 602 19.78 14.39 0.02
N PHE A 603 19.07 15.50 -0.18
CA PHE A 603 17.62 15.50 -0.36
C PHE A 603 17.26 15.42 -1.85
N MET A 604 16.40 14.46 -2.22
CA MET A 604 15.80 14.43 -3.56
C MET A 604 14.57 15.33 -3.63
N ALA A 605 13.77 15.34 -2.56
CA ALA A 605 12.57 16.15 -2.47
C ALA A 605 12.20 16.39 -1.00
N GLN A 606 11.77 17.60 -0.66
CA GLN A 606 11.25 17.94 0.65
C GLN A 606 9.89 18.63 0.46
N SER A 607 8.82 17.96 0.85
CA SER A 607 7.46 18.50 0.84
C SER A 607 6.82 18.34 2.23
N ALA A 608 5.64 18.94 2.42
CA ALA A 608 4.88 18.81 3.65
C ALA A 608 4.44 17.36 3.93
N ASP A 609 4.17 16.58 2.87
CA ASP A 609 3.69 15.20 2.97
C ASP A 609 4.84 14.18 3.01
N MET A 610 5.99 14.47 2.39
CA MET A 610 7.07 13.50 2.20
C MET A 610 8.45 14.16 2.13
N THR A 611 9.41 13.54 2.82
CA THR A 611 10.85 13.81 2.63
C THR A 611 11.48 12.61 1.94
N SER A 612 12.18 12.85 0.84
CA SER A 612 12.94 11.86 0.08
C SER A 612 14.41 12.23 0.07
N THR A 613 15.27 11.27 0.36
CA THR A 613 16.72 11.40 0.51
C THR A 613 17.43 10.33 -0.30
N TYR A 614 18.60 10.66 -0.82
CA TYR A 614 19.52 9.70 -1.42
C TYR A 614 20.80 9.65 -0.60
N SER A 615 21.46 8.49 -0.58
CA SER A 615 22.77 8.28 0.01
C SER A 615 23.60 7.48 -0.97
N LEU A 616 24.82 7.92 -1.24
CA LEU A 616 25.80 7.23 -2.07
C LEU A 616 27.07 7.02 -1.26
N ASP A 617 27.38 5.76 -0.96
CA ASP A 617 28.59 5.34 -0.25
C ASP A 617 29.45 4.49 -1.18
N ILE A 618 30.70 4.88 -1.38
CA ILE A 618 31.62 4.25 -2.32
C ILE A 618 32.91 3.92 -1.61
N LEU A 619 33.28 2.64 -1.66
CA LEU A 619 34.54 2.11 -1.18
C LEU A 619 35.35 1.62 -2.39
N TYR A 620 36.56 2.18 -2.54
CA TYR A 620 37.55 1.72 -3.51
C TYR A 620 38.54 0.73 -2.88
N SER A 621 39.16 -0.10 -3.71
CA SER A 621 40.39 -0.82 -3.35
C SER A 621 41.61 0.09 -3.51
N GLY A 622 42.76 -0.30 -2.95
CA GLY A 622 44.01 0.46 -3.03
C GLY A 622 44.48 0.69 -4.48
N SER A 623 44.10 -0.20 -5.40
CA SER A 623 44.33 -0.07 -6.84
C SER A 623 43.46 1.00 -7.53
N GLY A 624 42.49 1.59 -6.83
CA GLY A 624 41.57 2.58 -7.39
C GLY A 624 40.35 1.97 -8.09
N ILE A 625 40.15 0.65 -8.01
CA ILE A 625 38.97 -0.04 -8.53
C ILE A 625 37.83 0.04 -7.52
N LEU A 626 36.59 0.14 -8.01
CA LEU A 626 35.40 0.09 -7.16
C LEU A 626 35.30 -1.27 -6.46
N ARG A 627 35.31 -1.29 -5.12
CA ARG A 627 35.05 -2.50 -4.33
C ARG A 627 33.58 -2.66 -3.99
N ARG A 628 32.95 -1.56 -3.57
CA ARG A 628 31.53 -1.53 -3.19
C ARG A 628 30.95 -0.14 -3.38
N SER A 629 29.78 -0.07 -4.03
CA SER A 629 28.95 1.13 -4.10
C SER A 629 27.57 0.81 -3.55
N ASN A 630 27.12 1.56 -2.54
CA ASN A 630 25.75 1.48 -2.03
C ASN A 630 25.03 2.77 -2.36
N MET A 631 23.99 2.66 -3.18
CA MET A 631 23.04 3.73 -3.42
C MET A 631 21.75 3.42 -2.68
N ASN A 632 21.42 4.21 -1.67
CA ASN A 632 20.18 4.10 -0.93
C ASN A 632 19.28 5.28 -1.26
N ILE A 633 18.04 5.01 -1.65
CA ILE A 633 16.99 6.02 -1.82
C ILE A 633 15.93 5.73 -0.76
N TYR A 634 15.76 6.66 0.16
CA TYR A 634 14.73 6.61 1.20
C TYR A 634 13.68 7.68 0.89
N GLY A 635 12.42 7.29 0.75
CA GLY A 635 11.31 8.24 0.55
C GLY A 635 9.97 7.61 0.89
N ALA A 636 9.04 7.61 -0.08
CA ALA A 636 7.77 6.88 0.02
C ALA A 636 7.98 5.36 0.27
N SER A 637 9.14 4.86 -0.12
CA SER A 637 9.58 3.49 0.04
C SER A 637 11.09 3.46 0.29
N LYS A 638 11.59 2.33 0.82
CA LYS A 638 13.03 2.06 0.89
C LYS A 638 13.46 1.34 -0.39
N GLY A 639 14.30 1.98 -1.18
CA GLY A 639 15.02 1.39 -2.29
C GLY A 639 16.52 1.41 -2.00
N SER A 640 17.20 0.30 -2.24
CA SER A 640 18.65 0.22 -2.11
C SER A 640 19.20 -0.61 -3.25
N VAL A 641 20.21 -0.09 -3.93
CA VAL A 641 20.97 -0.79 -4.95
C VAL A 641 22.41 -0.81 -4.48
N ALA A 642 22.94 -2.01 -4.28
CA ALA A 642 24.33 -2.24 -3.96
C ALA A 642 25.01 -2.90 -5.16
N ILE A 643 26.12 -2.32 -5.60
CA ILE A 643 27.02 -2.89 -6.60
C ILE A 643 28.29 -3.31 -5.89
N GLU A 644 28.70 -4.55 -6.09
CA GLU A 644 29.92 -5.11 -5.53
C GLU A 644 30.81 -5.62 -6.67
N ALA A 645 32.10 -5.32 -6.57
CA ALA A 645 33.10 -5.78 -7.52
C ALA A 645 34.39 -6.16 -6.80
N GLN A 646 35.06 -7.21 -7.27
CA GLN A 646 36.22 -7.82 -6.64
C GLN A 646 37.14 -8.43 -7.71
N GLY A 647 38.46 -8.46 -7.48
CA GLY A 647 39.41 -9.18 -8.32
C GLY A 647 39.51 -8.64 -9.76
N LEU A 648 39.27 -7.35 -9.97
CA LEU A 648 39.38 -6.69 -11.29
C LEU A 648 40.74 -6.02 -11.50
N GLU A 649 41.61 -6.07 -10.49
CA GLU A 649 42.95 -5.49 -10.48
C GLU A 649 43.83 -6.00 -11.63
N SER A 650 43.66 -7.28 -11.98
CA SER A 650 44.36 -7.92 -13.09
C SER A 650 44.05 -7.30 -14.47
N LEU A 651 42.89 -6.67 -14.66
CA LEU A 651 42.50 -6.05 -15.94
C LEU A 651 43.28 -4.80 -16.27
N ILE A 652 43.77 -4.11 -15.24
CA ILE A 652 44.54 -2.86 -15.35
C ILE A 652 46.01 -3.05 -14.97
N ALA A 653 46.46 -4.31 -14.85
CA ALA A 653 47.80 -4.67 -14.38
C ALA A 653 48.17 -4.07 -13.01
N ALA A 654 47.18 -3.94 -12.12
CA ALA A 654 47.38 -3.55 -10.73
C ALA A 654 47.50 -4.80 -9.83
N THR A 655 48.16 -4.64 -8.67
CA THR A 655 48.24 -5.69 -7.65
C THR A 655 47.03 -5.62 -6.70
N PRO A 656 46.42 -6.77 -6.36
CA PRO A 656 45.41 -6.83 -5.29
C PRO A 656 45.94 -6.33 -3.95
N ASP A 657 45.02 -5.89 -3.09
CA ASP A 657 45.35 -5.50 -1.72
C ASP A 657 45.64 -6.72 -0.83
N GLU A 658 46.34 -6.51 0.29
CA GLU A 658 46.63 -7.57 1.27
C GLU A 658 45.34 -8.26 1.77
N GLY A 659 45.27 -9.59 1.63
CA GLY A 659 44.09 -10.40 1.93
C GLY A 659 43.09 -10.56 0.76
N GLU A 660 43.39 -9.99 -0.41
CA GLU A 660 42.56 -10.07 -1.62
C GLU A 660 43.26 -10.80 -2.79
N GLU A 661 44.44 -11.39 -2.56
CA GLU A 661 45.27 -12.02 -3.60
C GLU A 661 44.63 -13.25 -4.24
N ASP A 662 43.86 -14.03 -3.47
CA ASP A 662 43.19 -15.27 -3.93
C ASP A 662 41.74 -15.04 -4.43
N LEU A 663 41.30 -13.78 -4.53
CA LEU A 663 39.93 -13.48 -4.94
C LEU A 663 39.74 -13.59 -6.45
N GLU A 664 38.75 -14.39 -6.87
CA GLU A 664 38.32 -14.44 -8.26
C GLU A 664 37.68 -13.12 -8.72
N SER A 665 37.87 -12.76 -10.00
CA SER A 665 37.21 -11.62 -10.63
C SER A 665 35.69 -11.77 -10.56
N PHE A 666 35.01 -10.85 -9.89
CA PHE A 666 33.56 -10.90 -9.67
C PHE A 666 32.96 -9.50 -9.76
N ALA A 667 31.78 -9.40 -10.37
CA ALA A 667 30.92 -8.25 -10.20
C ALA A 667 29.45 -8.68 -10.08
N GLY A 668 28.74 -8.07 -9.15
CA GLY A 668 27.34 -8.36 -8.89
C GLY A 668 26.56 -7.15 -8.42
N MET A 669 25.24 -7.27 -8.52
CA MET A 669 24.29 -6.27 -8.06
C MET A 669 23.28 -6.93 -7.12
N SER A 670 23.13 -6.36 -5.93
CA SER A 670 22.09 -6.71 -4.98
C SER A 670 21.09 -5.55 -4.88
N ALA A 671 19.81 -5.84 -5.11
CA ALA A 671 18.76 -4.84 -5.04
C ALA A 671 17.76 -5.16 -3.93
N LEU A 672 17.40 -4.14 -3.16
CA LEU A 672 16.27 -4.15 -2.24
C LEU A 672 15.27 -3.11 -2.74
N LEU A 673 14.10 -3.58 -3.15
CA LEU A 673 13.02 -2.73 -3.64
C LEU A 673 11.82 -2.86 -2.70
N PHE A 674 11.29 -1.74 -2.22
CA PHE A 674 10.07 -1.71 -1.38
C PHE A 674 10.14 -2.67 -0.18
N ASP A 675 11.28 -2.67 0.52
CA ASP A 675 11.59 -3.57 1.65
C ASP A 675 11.72 -5.07 1.31
N VAL A 676 11.74 -5.43 0.02
CA VAL A 676 12.00 -6.81 -0.44
C VAL A 676 13.41 -6.88 -1.03
N GLN A 677 14.30 -7.63 -0.39
CA GLN A 677 15.58 -8.05 -0.95
C GLN A 677 15.29 -9.02 -2.10
N LEU A 678 15.75 -8.66 -3.29
CA LEU A 678 15.72 -9.53 -4.46
C LEU A 678 16.94 -10.45 -4.47
N ARG A 679 16.92 -11.46 -5.33
CA ARG A 679 18.07 -12.31 -5.58
C ARG A 679 19.21 -11.44 -6.16
N PRO A 680 20.43 -11.50 -5.61
CA PRO A 680 21.58 -10.84 -6.22
C PRO A 680 21.82 -11.35 -7.64
N VAL A 681 22.05 -10.43 -8.57
CA VAL A 681 22.39 -10.76 -9.97
C VAL A 681 23.89 -10.68 -10.13
N THR A 682 24.50 -11.75 -10.62
CA THR A 682 25.93 -11.77 -10.94
C THR A 682 26.12 -11.33 -12.38
N PHE A 683 26.88 -10.24 -12.60
CA PHE A 683 27.23 -9.80 -13.96
C PHE A 683 28.26 -10.72 -14.56
N PHE A 684 29.28 -11.11 -13.81
CA PHE A 684 30.24 -12.15 -14.20
C PHE A 684 30.93 -12.73 -12.97
N LYS A 685 31.43 -13.96 -13.10
CA LYS A 685 32.28 -14.61 -12.09
C LYS A 685 33.40 -15.38 -12.77
N GLY A 686 34.63 -15.09 -12.38
CA GLY A 686 35.85 -15.57 -13.00
C GLY A 686 36.25 -14.76 -14.24
N TYR A 687 37.56 -14.77 -14.53
CA TYR A 687 38.15 -14.02 -15.64
C TYR A 687 37.63 -14.48 -17.02
N SER A 688 37.36 -15.78 -17.19
CA SER A 688 36.86 -16.34 -18.46
C SER A 688 35.46 -15.84 -18.82
N ASP A 689 34.53 -15.79 -17.86
CA ASP A 689 33.17 -15.28 -18.05
C ASP A 689 33.18 -13.77 -18.32
N LEU A 690 34.03 -13.02 -17.60
CA LEU A 690 34.24 -11.60 -17.84
C LEU A 690 34.67 -11.34 -19.29
N MET A 691 35.75 -11.99 -19.76
CA MET A 691 36.25 -11.79 -21.12
C MET A 691 35.21 -12.21 -22.16
N SER A 692 34.47 -13.31 -21.93
CA SER A 692 33.38 -13.73 -22.82
C SER A 692 32.29 -12.66 -22.95
N LYS A 693 31.90 -12.01 -21.84
CA LYS A 693 30.90 -10.95 -21.84
C LYS A 693 31.44 -9.67 -22.48
N MET A 694 32.67 -9.28 -22.17
CA MET A 694 33.31 -8.09 -22.77
C MET A 694 33.39 -8.19 -24.30
N PHE A 695 33.75 -9.36 -24.86
CA PHE A 695 33.81 -9.55 -26.32
C PHE A 695 32.45 -9.69 -27.00
N SER A 696 31.38 -9.96 -26.24
CA SER A 696 30.01 -10.05 -26.76
C SER A 696 29.19 -8.79 -26.50
N MET A 697 29.71 -7.80 -25.76
CA MET A 697 29.03 -6.54 -25.47
C MET A 697 29.02 -5.63 -26.70
N THR A 698 27.82 -5.23 -27.10
CA THR A 698 27.56 -4.35 -28.25
C THR A 698 27.50 -2.86 -27.88
N GLY A 699 27.76 -2.50 -26.62
CA GLY A 699 27.57 -1.14 -26.09
C GLY A 699 26.09 -0.75 -25.88
N GLU A 700 25.14 -1.58 -26.30
CA GLU A 700 23.71 -1.32 -26.11
C GLU A 700 23.25 -1.58 -24.67
N PRO A 701 22.31 -0.78 -24.11
CA PRO A 701 21.80 -0.96 -22.76
C PRO A 701 21.11 -2.32 -22.57
N MET A 702 21.56 -3.10 -21.60
CA MET A 702 20.93 -4.35 -21.18
C MET A 702 19.86 -4.08 -20.12
N ASN A 703 18.66 -4.65 -20.30
CA ASN A 703 17.60 -4.56 -19.29
C ASN A 703 17.97 -5.43 -18.07
N VAL A 704 17.99 -4.82 -16.88
CA VAL A 704 18.31 -5.50 -15.62
C VAL A 704 17.04 -5.84 -14.85
N VAL A 705 16.13 -4.87 -14.70
CA VAL A 705 14.80 -5.09 -14.10
C VAL A 705 13.77 -4.36 -14.92
N LYS A 706 12.77 -5.08 -15.40
CA LYS A 706 11.61 -4.52 -16.10
C LYS A 706 10.37 -5.12 -15.46
N GLY A 707 9.33 -4.34 -15.15
CA GLY A 707 8.10 -4.92 -14.60
C GLY A 707 7.08 -3.94 -14.07
N LEU A 708 5.87 -4.45 -13.83
CA LEU A 708 4.75 -3.72 -13.26
C LEU A 708 4.51 -4.20 -11.83
N ILE A 709 4.43 -3.26 -10.89
CA ILE A 709 4.31 -3.53 -9.46
C ILE A 709 3.07 -2.81 -8.91
N LEU A 710 2.22 -3.55 -8.20
CA LEU A 710 1.14 -2.98 -7.40
C LEU A 710 1.69 -2.58 -6.02
N LEU A 711 1.98 -1.28 -5.85
CA LEU A 711 2.61 -0.73 -4.64
C LEU A 711 1.63 -0.44 -3.51
N SER A 712 0.50 0.19 -3.85
CA SER A 712 -0.55 0.55 -2.91
C SER A 712 -1.84 -0.09 -3.38
N ASP A 713 -2.61 -0.63 -2.44
CA ASP A 713 -3.85 -1.32 -2.74
C ASP A 713 -4.69 -1.33 -1.47
N HIS A 714 -5.76 -0.57 -1.53
CA HIS A 714 -6.73 -0.38 -0.48
C HIS A 714 -8.11 -0.57 -1.09
N SER A 715 -8.91 -1.43 -0.49
CA SER A 715 -10.29 -1.66 -0.87
C SER A 715 -11.12 -1.78 0.39
N GLU A 716 -12.17 -0.97 0.48
CA GLU A 716 -13.10 -1.01 1.58
C GLU A 716 -14.52 -0.80 1.06
N VAL A 717 -15.45 -1.58 1.60
CA VAL A 717 -16.87 -1.30 1.46
C VAL A 717 -17.39 -0.74 2.77
N ILE A 718 -17.90 0.49 2.70
CA ILE A 718 -18.47 1.23 3.80
C ILE A 718 -19.99 1.18 3.67
N GLN A 719 -20.62 0.62 4.70
CA GLN A 719 -22.08 0.66 4.84
C GLN A 719 -22.49 1.96 5.52
N LEU A 720 -22.98 2.91 4.73
CA LEU A 720 -23.44 4.20 5.24
C LEU A 720 -24.70 4.02 6.09
N GLN A 721 -24.87 4.89 7.08
CA GLN A 721 -26.01 4.95 8.00
C GLN A 721 -27.34 5.19 7.27
N SER A 722 -27.30 5.77 6.07
CA SER A 722 -28.45 5.89 5.17
C SER A 722 -28.94 4.57 4.59
N GLY A 723 -28.17 3.49 4.73
CA GLY A 723 -28.41 2.22 4.05
C GLY A 723 -27.72 2.12 2.68
N LEU A 724 -27.12 3.21 2.21
CA LEU A 724 -26.36 3.24 0.95
C LEU A 724 -25.03 2.50 1.08
N ARG A 725 -24.60 1.86 0.00
CA ARG A 725 -23.30 1.20 -0.08
C ARG A 725 -22.29 2.15 -0.73
N ALA A 726 -21.23 2.47 0.00
CA ALA A 726 -20.08 3.19 -0.54
C ALA A 726 -18.90 2.22 -0.72
N SER A 727 -18.29 2.18 -1.90
CA SER A 727 -17.06 1.43 -2.16
C SER A 727 -15.92 2.41 -2.38
N VAL A 728 -14.82 2.18 -1.67
CA VAL A 728 -13.60 2.98 -1.71
C VAL A 728 -12.47 2.08 -2.19
N GLU A 729 -11.86 2.42 -3.30
CA GLU A 729 -10.74 1.68 -3.87
C GLU A 729 -9.60 2.66 -4.17
N PHE A 730 -8.41 2.42 -3.62
CA PHE A 730 -7.20 3.18 -3.92
C PHE A 730 -6.10 2.22 -4.34
N GLN A 731 -5.50 2.46 -5.49
CA GLN A 731 -4.46 1.62 -6.05
C GLN A 731 -3.30 2.47 -6.56
N GLY A 732 -2.08 1.97 -6.36
CA GLY A 732 -0.86 2.57 -6.87
C GLY A 732 -0.10 1.56 -7.70
N GLY A 733 0.02 1.80 -9.00
CA GLY A 733 0.78 0.98 -9.94
C GLY A 733 2.06 1.69 -10.33
N LEU A 734 3.19 0.98 -10.28
CA LEU A 734 4.48 1.47 -10.73
C LEU A 734 5.00 0.56 -11.84
N ALA A 735 5.37 1.15 -12.96
CA ALA A 735 6.21 0.51 -13.96
C ALA A 735 7.66 0.90 -13.71
N ILE A 736 8.56 -0.08 -13.69
CA ILE A 736 10.01 0.11 -13.56
C ILE A 736 10.69 -0.47 -14.79
N ASP A 737 11.64 0.28 -15.34
CA ASP A 737 12.59 -0.14 -16.37
C ASP A 737 13.99 0.35 -15.99
N ILE A 738 14.79 -0.55 -15.41
CA ILE A 738 16.20 -0.34 -15.09
C ILE A 738 17.03 -1.03 -16.17
N SER A 739 17.83 -0.23 -16.86
CA SER A 739 18.77 -0.70 -17.87
C SER A 739 20.18 -0.21 -17.58
N GLY A 740 21.17 -1.03 -17.88
CA GLY A 740 22.59 -0.73 -17.71
C GLY A 740 23.31 -0.80 -19.04
N GLY A 741 24.04 0.25 -19.41
CA GLY A 741 24.96 0.26 -20.54
C GLY A 741 26.38 0.50 -20.04
N MET A 742 27.35 -0.19 -20.63
CA MET A 742 28.76 0.00 -20.29
C MET A 742 29.59 0.00 -21.58
N GLU A 743 30.42 1.02 -21.72
CA GLU A 743 31.40 1.19 -22.77
C GLU A 743 32.79 1.18 -22.12
N ILE A 744 33.68 0.32 -22.60
CA ILE A 744 35.07 0.26 -22.13
C ILE A 744 35.97 0.36 -23.36
N SER A 745 36.88 1.32 -23.36
CA SER A 745 37.98 1.37 -24.32
C SER A 745 39.31 1.28 -23.60
N LEU A 746 39.98 0.14 -23.74
CA LEU A 746 41.35 -0.04 -23.23
C LEU A 746 42.37 0.84 -23.97
N TRP A 747 42.09 1.19 -25.23
CA TRP A 747 42.98 2.05 -26.04
C TRP A 747 42.93 3.51 -25.58
N TYR A 748 41.72 4.04 -25.39
CA TYR A 748 41.54 5.41 -24.87
C TYR A 748 41.70 5.48 -23.35
N ARG A 749 41.77 4.33 -22.66
CA ARG A 749 41.80 4.20 -21.20
C ARG A 749 40.62 4.91 -20.54
N GLU A 750 39.45 4.77 -21.16
CA GLU A 750 38.19 5.35 -20.69
C GLU A 750 37.13 4.26 -20.50
N SER A 751 36.32 4.43 -19.48
CA SER A 751 35.11 3.65 -19.26
C SER A 751 33.95 4.57 -18.95
N LYS A 752 32.82 4.32 -19.62
CA LYS A 752 31.57 5.01 -19.36
C LYS A 752 30.51 3.99 -19.02
N THR A 753 29.93 4.11 -17.83
CA THR A 753 28.81 3.29 -17.38
C THR A 753 27.59 4.17 -17.23
N SER A 754 26.44 3.70 -17.70
CA SER A 754 25.15 4.38 -17.54
C SER A 754 24.15 3.39 -16.95
N VAL A 755 23.48 3.79 -15.87
CA VAL A 755 22.35 3.07 -15.30
C VAL A 755 21.13 3.97 -15.42
N ASN A 756 20.24 3.63 -16.35
CA ASN A 756 19.03 4.41 -16.61
C ASN A 756 17.86 3.77 -15.88
N ASN A 757 17.29 4.49 -14.92
CA ASN A 757 16.10 4.06 -14.19
C ASN A 757 14.90 4.88 -14.64
N ARG A 758 14.05 4.28 -15.46
CA ARG A 758 12.79 4.87 -15.92
C ARG A 758 11.65 4.28 -15.11
N GLY A 759 10.82 5.17 -14.56
CA GLY A 759 9.70 4.80 -13.72
C GLY A 759 8.43 5.58 -14.09
N ALA A 760 7.31 4.88 -14.22
CA ALA A 760 6.00 5.52 -14.36
C ALA A 760 5.09 5.10 -13.21
N LEU A 761 4.68 6.07 -12.39
CA LEU A 761 3.81 5.86 -11.23
C LEU A 761 2.43 6.41 -11.52
N VAL A 762 1.41 5.59 -11.29
CA VAL A 762 -0.01 5.99 -11.31
C VAL A 762 -0.65 5.60 -10.00
N VAL A 763 -1.29 6.56 -9.34
CA VAL A 763 -2.12 6.34 -8.18
C VAL A 763 -3.55 6.74 -8.55
N SER A 764 -4.49 5.79 -8.48
CA SER A 764 -5.92 6.02 -8.73
C SER A 764 -6.72 5.70 -7.48
N GLY A 765 -7.60 6.62 -7.10
CA GLY A 765 -8.62 6.43 -6.07
C GLY A 765 -9.99 6.54 -6.70
N ASN A 766 -10.85 5.56 -6.51
CA ASN A 766 -12.23 5.54 -6.97
C ASN A 766 -13.15 5.35 -5.77
N VAL A 767 -14.03 6.32 -5.54
CA VAL A 767 -15.05 6.27 -4.50
C VAL A 767 -16.40 6.30 -5.16
N THR A 768 -17.23 5.29 -4.90
CA THR A 768 -18.55 5.16 -5.53
C THR A 768 -19.62 4.91 -4.49
N VAL A 769 -20.81 5.46 -4.71
CA VAL A 769 -22.00 5.18 -3.91
C VAL A 769 -23.07 4.65 -4.85
N ASP A 770 -23.43 3.39 -4.63
CA ASP A 770 -24.24 2.60 -5.56
C ASP A 770 -25.62 2.26 -4.97
N MET A 771 -26.63 2.31 -5.83
CA MET A 771 -28.02 1.95 -5.54
C MET A 771 -28.63 1.01 -6.59
N ASP A 772 -27.83 0.32 -7.40
CA ASP A 772 -28.23 -0.52 -8.55
C ASP A 772 -28.88 0.26 -9.72
N PHE A 773 -29.71 1.27 -9.43
CA PHE A 773 -30.39 2.11 -10.41
C PHE A 773 -29.77 3.49 -10.61
N LEU A 774 -29.02 3.98 -9.62
CA LEU A 774 -28.33 5.26 -9.66
C LEU A 774 -26.96 5.12 -8.98
N LYS A 775 -25.93 5.60 -9.65
CA LYS A 775 -24.55 5.55 -9.16
C LYS A 775 -23.91 6.93 -9.22
N ALA A 776 -23.28 7.34 -8.13
CA ALA A 776 -22.43 8.52 -8.08
C ALA A 776 -21.00 8.07 -7.79
N GLY A 777 -20.03 8.70 -8.45
CA GLY A 777 -18.62 8.34 -8.31
C GLY A 777 -17.67 9.53 -8.40
N LEU A 778 -16.54 9.37 -7.74
CA LEU A 778 -15.42 10.28 -7.70
C LEU A 778 -14.14 9.48 -7.95
N GLU A 779 -13.48 9.78 -9.05
CA GLU A 779 -12.16 9.25 -9.38
C GLU A 779 -11.12 10.36 -9.24
N VAL A 780 -10.12 10.13 -8.40
CA VAL A 780 -8.91 10.93 -8.27
C VAL A 780 -7.75 10.16 -8.85
N SER A 781 -6.96 10.76 -9.72
CA SER A 781 -5.76 10.12 -10.24
C SER A 781 -4.57 11.05 -10.19
N PHE A 782 -3.42 10.51 -9.83
CA PHE A 782 -2.13 11.14 -9.87
C PHE A 782 -1.19 10.29 -10.74
N GLU A 783 -0.55 10.90 -11.72
CA GLU A 783 0.40 10.21 -12.59
C GLU A 783 1.69 11.03 -12.77
N THR A 784 2.82 10.32 -12.83
CA THR A 784 4.15 10.90 -13.02
C THR A 784 5.06 9.92 -13.77
N GLU A 785 5.93 10.45 -14.63
CA GLU A 785 6.84 9.68 -15.48
C GLU A 785 8.28 10.16 -15.26
N SER A 786 9.00 9.57 -14.31
CA SER A 786 10.36 10.01 -13.94
C SER A 786 11.44 9.16 -14.61
N SER A 787 12.54 9.79 -15.01
CA SER A 787 13.82 9.12 -15.30
C SER A 787 14.89 9.63 -14.35
N LEU A 788 15.68 8.71 -13.81
CA LEU A 788 16.89 8.99 -13.06
C LEU A 788 18.03 8.22 -13.70
N ASP A 789 18.98 8.96 -14.25
CA ASP A 789 20.12 8.39 -14.97
C ASP A 789 21.37 8.58 -14.10
N PHE A 790 22.06 7.48 -13.80
CA PHE A 790 23.33 7.47 -13.08
C PHE A 790 24.45 7.18 -14.06
N ILE A 791 25.28 8.19 -14.34
CA ILE A 791 26.37 8.11 -15.31
C ILE A 791 27.68 8.15 -14.54
N THR A 792 28.57 7.20 -14.82
CA THR A 792 29.93 7.15 -14.29
C THR A 792 30.90 7.16 -15.45
N THR A 793 31.74 8.19 -15.51
CA THR A 793 32.83 8.32 -16.47
C THR A 793 34.14 8.15 -15.71
N VAL A 794 34.95 7.19 -16.13
CA VAL A 794 36.25 6.86 -15.54
C VAL A 794 37.32 7.02 -16.61
N GLN A 795 38.28 7.90 -16.37
CA GLN A 795 39.53 7.95 -17.15
C GLN A 795 40.63 7.36 -16.29
N PHE A 796 41.16 6.22 -16.73
CA PHE A 796 42.16 5.43 -16.00
C PHE A 796 43.56 5.52 -16.65
N SER A 797 43.88 6.68 -17.23
CA SER A 797 45.17 6.94 -17.87
C SER A 797 46.33 7.06 -16.87
N GLU A 798 46.12 7.78 -15.77
CA GLU A 798 47.06 8.00 -14.66
C GLU A 798 46.35 7.76 -13.30
N TYR A 799 47.10 7.25 -12.32
CA TYR A 799 46.60 7.08 -10.95
C TYR A 799 46.87 8.34 -10.12
N PRO A 800 45.89 8.86 -9.34
CA PRO A 800 44.54 8.35 -9.12
C PRO A 800 43.61 8.59 -10.32
N PHE A 801 42.76 7.61 -10.63
CA PHE A 801 41.84 7.69 -11.77
C PHE A 801 40.87 8.87 -11.62
N LEU A 802 40.59 9.55 -12.73
CA LEU A 802 39.56 10.57 -12.76
C LEU A 802 38.20 9.88 -12.87
N VAL A 803 37.42 9.98 -11.80
CA VAL A 803 36.06 9.44 -11.73
C VAL A 803 35.08 10.59 -11.62
N CYS A 804 34.23 10.77 -12.63
CA CYS A 804 33.11 11.69 -12.57
C CYS A 804 31.80 10.90 -12.54
N MET A 805 31.02 11.11 -11.49
CA MET A 805 29.69 10.55 -11.33
C MET A 805 28.65 11.65 -11.42
N GLN A 806 27.61 11.40 -12.20
CA GLN A 806 26.45 12.27 -12.37
C GLN A 806 25.20 11.49 -12.01
N MET A 807 24.33 12.13 -11.22
CA MET A 807 22.98 11.66 -10.99
C MET A 807 22.02 12.69 -11.56
N ASP A 808 21.56 12.41 -12.78
CA ASP A 808 20.72 13.33 -13.54
C ASP A 808 19.25 12.91 -13.46
N LYS A 809 18.40 13.87 -13.09
CA LYS A 809 16.95 13.73 -13.05
C LYS A 809 16.39 14.51 -14.22
N THR A 810 15.80 13.82 -15.19
CA THR A 810 15.24 14.48 -16.36
C THR A 810 13.99 15.29 -16.00
N THR A 811 13.61 16.24 -16.87
CA THR A 811 12.35 16.98 -16.70
C THR A 811 11.19 16.02 -16.93
N PHE A 812 10.22 15.97 -16.00
CA PHE A 812 9.10 15.06 -16.10
C PHE A 812 7.73 15.70 -15.91
N PRO A 813 6.70 15.19 -16.60
CA PRO A 813 5.33 15.65 -16.41
C PRO A 813 4.72 15.02 -15.16
N VAL A 814 3.96 15.85 -14.44
CA VAL A 814 3.05 15.41 -13.39
C VAL A 814 1.65 15.85 -13.77
N SER A 815 0.70 14.92 -13.65
CA SER A 815 -0.69 15.27 -13.85
C SER A 815 -1.63 14.70 -12.81
N GLU A 816 -2.54 15.56 -12.39
CA GLU A 816 -3.62 15.26 -11.47
C GLU A 816 -4.93 15.35 -12.24
N ARG A 817 -5.80 14.35 -12.08
CA ARG A 817 -7.14 14.36 -12.65
C ARG A 817 -8.17 14.08 -11.57
N LEU A 818 -9.29 14.74 -11.71
CA LEU A 818 -10.48 14.60 -10.90
C LEU A 818 -11.64 14.36 -11.86
N THR A 819 -12.20 13.16 -11.83
CA THR A 819 -13.39 12.81 -12.60
C THR A 819 -14.54 12.59 -11.62
N LYS A 820 -15.61 13.35 -11.81
CA LYS A 820 -16.88 13.19 -11.09
C LYS A 820 -17.89 12.64 -12.08
N TYR A 821 -18.66 11.63 -11.69
CA TYR A 821 -19.68 11.08 -12.56
C TYR A 821 -20.94 10.67 -11.81
N GLU A 822 -22.06 10.77 -12.52
CA GLU A 822 -23.36 10.26 -12.10
C GLU A 822 -23.95 9.48 -13.28
N SER A 823 -24.42 8.27 -13.02
CA SER A 823 -24.96 7.38 -14.05
C SER A 823 -26.23 6.68 -13.58
N LEU A 824 -27.19 6.58 -14.49
CA LEU A 824 -28.40 5.79 -14.33
C LEU A 824 -28.23 4.41 -14.97
N SER A 825 -28.99 3.42 -14.48
CA SER A 825 -29.04 2.07 -15.06
C SER A 825 -29.54 2.05 -16.52
N SER A 826 -30.22 3.11 -16.96
CA SER A 826 -30.67 3.31 -18.36
C SER A 826 -29.54 3.67 -19.33
N GLY A 827 -28.30 3.86 -18.84
CA GLY A 827 -27.13 4.22 -19.64
C GLY A 827 -26.88 5.73 -19.76
N LYS A 828 -27.81 6.59 -19.30
CA LYS A 828 -27.60 8.04 -19.23
C LYS A 828 -26.55 8.34 -18.16
N SER A 829 -25.47 9.04 -18.53
CA SER A 829 -24.40 9.44 -17.61
C SER A 829 -23.96 10.88 -17.84
N VAL A 830 -23.56 11.54 -16.75
CA VAL A 830 -22.94 12.87 -16.77
C VAL A 830 -21.57 12.74 -16.14
N VAL A 831 -20.55 13.27 -16.83
CA VAL A 831 -19.16 13.23 -16.38
C VAL A 831 -18.59 14.63 -16.38
N SER A 832 -17.97 15.03 -15.26
CA SER A 832 -17.20 16.26 -15.13
C SER A 832 -15.75 15.91 -14.87
N ARG A 833 -14.84 16.45 -15.69
CA ARG A 833 -13.40 16.22 -15.56
C ARG A 833 -12.70 17.54 -15.28
N LYS A 834 -11.83 17.56 -14.28
CA LYS A 834 -10.87 18.65 -14.02
C LYS A 834 -9.48 18.03 -13.99
N GLY A 835 -8.53 18.66 -14.67
CA GLY A 835 -7.16 18.20 -14.73
C GLY A 835 -6.19 19.34 -14.51
N ARG A 836 -5.07 19.06 -13.85
CA ARG A 836 -3.92 19.93 -13.78
C ARG A 836 -2.71 19.16 -14.30
N LYS A 837 -1.95 19.77 -15.19
CA LYS A 837 -0.67 19.25 -15.65
C LYS A 837 0.39 20.30 -15.35
N PHE A 838 1.50 19.87 -14.77
CA PHE A 838 2.66 20.71 -14.54
C PHE A 838 3.92 19.91 -14.81
N LEU A 839 4.99 20.61 -15.16
CA LEU A 839 6.30 20.01 -15.42
C LEU A 839 7.19 20.25 -14.21
N ILE A 840 7.83 19.20 -13.72
CA ILE A 840 8.88 19.32 -12.72
C ILE A 840 10.21 19.44 -13.47
N PRO A 841 10.96 20.54 -13.28
CA PRO A 841 12.21 20.76 -13.99
C PRO A 841 13.23 19.67 -13.63
N GLY A 842 13.99 19.27 -14.65
CA GLY A 842 15.16 18.42 -14.48
C GLY A 842 16.23 19.11 -13.65
N SER A 843 17.08 18.30 -13.04
CA SER A 843 18.17 18.77 -12.17
C SER A 843 19.20 17.67 -11.97
N GLU A 844 20.48 18.02 -11.94
CA GLU A 844 21.49 17.14 -11.38
C GLU A 844 21.49 17.23 -9.86
N PHE A 845 21.69 16.09 -9.20
CA PHE A 845 21.84 16.03 -7.77
C PHE A 845 23.32 16.04 -7.38
N PRO A 846 23.75 16.94 -6.48
CA PRO A 846 25.15 17.02 -6.09
C PRO A 846 25.58 15.76 -5.34
N LEU A 847 26.79 15.29 -5.60
CA LEU A 847 27.43 14.26 -4.79
C LEU A 847 28.43 14.94 -3.83
N HIS A 848 29.44 14.21 -3.39
CA HIS A 848 30.51 14.79 -2.58
C HIS A 848 31.35 15.80 -3.39
N GLN A 849 31.94 16.78 -2.70
CA GLN A 849 32.63 17.90 -3.35
C GLN A 849 33.83 17.46 -4.22
N GLU A 850 34.51 16.37 -3.84
CA GLU A 850 35.66 15.86 -4.61
C GLU A 850 35.21 15.33 -5.98
N ASN A 851 34.06 14.65 -6.06
CA ASN A 851 33.45 14.29 -7.34
C ASN A 851 33.17 15.51 -8.21
N SER A 852 32.62 16.60 -7.65
CA SER A 852 32.42 17.83 -8.43
C SER A 852 33.74 18.41 -8.95
N ASN A 853 34.83 18.29 -8.19
CA ASN A 853 36.15 18.73 -8.62
C ASN A 853 36.71 17.81 -9.73
N MET A 854 36.48 16.50 -9.65
CA MET A 854 36.86 15.54 -10.71
C MET A 854 36.05 15.78 -11.98
N CYS A 855 34.73 15.96 -11.88
CA CYS A 855 33.87 16.27 -13.02
C CYS A 855 34.28 17.56 -13.74
N LYS A 856 34.72 18.59 -13.01
CA LYS A 856 35.26 19.81 -13.64
C LYS A 856 36.45 19.51 -14.55
N ARG A 857 37.35 18.60 -14.15
CA ARG A 857 38.51 18.20 -14.96
C ARG A 857 38.10 17.35 -16.16
N VAL A 858 37.15 16.42 -15.97
CA VAL A 858 36.63 15.57 -17.05
C VAL A 858 35.91 16.39 -18.13
N PHE A 859 35.21 17.46 -17.74
CA PHE A 859 34.47 18.33 -18.67
C PHE A 859 35.21 19.62 -19.06
N ASP A 860 36.44 19.84 -18.57
CA ASP A 860 37.24 20.98 -19.02
C ASP A 860 37.71 20.71 -20.44
N SER A 861 37.17 21.47 -21.40
CA SER A 861 37.41 21.35 -22.84
C SER A 861 38.81 21.82 -23.28
N SER A 862 39.82 21.70 -22.42
CA SER A 862 41.18 22.19 -22.64
C SER A 862 42.24 21.17 -22.24
N TRP A 863 42.10 19.93 -22.74
CA TRP A 863 43.18 18.94 -22.84
C TRP A 863 43.18 18.30 -24.22
#